data_AF-A0A1V5PK96-F1
#
_entry.id   AF-A0A1V5PK96-F1
#
_cell.length_a   1.000
_cell.length_b   1.000
_cell.length_c   1.000
_cell.angle_alpha   90.00
_cell.angle_beta   90.00
_cell.angle_gamma   90.00
#
_symmetry.space_group_name_H-M   'P 1'
#
loop_
_entity.id
_entity.type
_entity.pdbx_description
1 polymer ?
#
loop_
_entity_poly.entity_id
_entity_poly.type
_entity_poly.pdbx_seq_one_letter_code
_entity_poly.pdbx_strand_id
1 'polypeptide(L)'
;MQKVKSNNGMASGEILILGLMVLCLGLSLMGAKNYYLLSGHKSQTETFIPYEAEVYSNINFYPIIWQLKNSKEGNETEEIKVLKKLMSDFQEKNGLNLEEELLSWAEPELSLAMFNTKNFYNFAKARRKLEKCEGNLWKISGALEQYYETNKTYPKELKELVPDYIEALPFCPAGGKYVYTSEKENQIFLLECYEHVHKEAGVTGKYPAYRSEKGIGDVVPYQKEMPEEAYPDYLIAGGIKDRIKAENFISRIQEKSQWKPCTEEYENYKIVSLEKGNLSYCLTEKALLFASNSDIIKKSLQANSGTKKNIQENNLFLKFRDKMPETSMAYTFVNLENILPPLEEDLSKGSWNTISSPALKAFKSYGIVISSNGGGLKIDSYLHLDKASESPIIKILLDKNKEKSGSLKIIPEDSSVIMVSSDLTVMWKTGKEIMAAFPNIQEKYESLKQMVKLFTELDIERDIIENLSGETSISYTFTPEYMKDIKKMNEVEQCEKDLYDITDSVTGYQKANSGAIPEKVEDLVPAYLEKVPRAPGKGNYIIVPIDEKPAGEYPPFYVAYSGDLAIEEIEKNYPRYYSETGYTLGKDEDGNEKSLPLSVPDIIVTLGIKDKEPFKKVVSLFTNYSTELLIKSTYRGISYEGFNNKKNFITSSPLNVSYSFIDNYLVITLGKTKKPMEKAIDTFKGNIKSIQHSRDYKIAMNQISTENLTGVSFMNLKDTTGLVLMFQEDQLKGQVDKIKEFSGYLTSLWSSTCVEEDGIHSSTFIPLNYY
;
A
#
# COMPACT_ATOMS: atom_id res chain seq x y z
N MET A 1 18.04 -2.01 -3.59
CA MET A 1 19.36 -2.49 -3.12
C MET A 1 20.30 -1.30 -3.01
N GLN A 2 20.39 -0.66 -1.84
CA GLN A 2 21.50 0.27 -1.57
C GLN A 2 22.80 -0.53 -1.60
N LYS A 3 23.79 -0.03 -2.35
CA LYS A 3 25.16 -0.57 -2.38
C LYS A 3 25.76 -0.44 -0.98
N VAL A 4 25.57 -1.46 -0.14
CA VAL A 4 26.48 -1.72 0.96
C VAL A 4 27.80 -2.12 0.32
N LYS A 5 28.81 -1.24 0.41
CA LYS A 5 30.20 -1.63 0.17
C LYS A 5 30.58 -2.65 1.25
N SER A 6 30.31 -3.94 1.03
CA SER A 6 30.85 -5.02 1.86
C SER A 6 32.21 -5.46 1.29
N ASN A 7 33.27 -4.72 1.62
CA ASN A 7 34.57 -5.37 1.76
C ASN A 7 34.58 -5.98 3.16
N ASN A 8 34.20 -7.26 3.28
CA ASN A 8 34.55 -8.25 4.32
C ASN A 8 33.70 -9.52 4.11
N GLY A 9 34.29 -10.71 4.32
CA GLY A 9 33.70 -12.01 3.98
C GLY A 9 32.39 -12.35 4.72
N MET A 10 31.46 -13.01 4.03
CA MET A 10 30.15 -13.45 4.56
C MET A 10 30.31 -14.66 5.51
N ALA A 11 29.49 -14.72 6.58
CA ALA A 11 29.49 -15.84 7.52
C ALA A 11 28.80 -17.10 6.94
N SER A 12 29.13 -18.28 7.45
CA SER A 12 28.59 -19.58 6.98
C SER A 12 27.05 -19.64 7.02
N GLY A 13 26.44 -19.13 8.10
CA GLY A 13 24.99 -19.06 8.20
C GLY A 13 24.35 -17.99 7.31
N GLU A 14 25.03 -16.89 7.03
CA GLU A 14 24.55 -15.86 6.09
C GLU A 14 24.52 -16.37 4.65
N ILE A 15 25.55 -17.13 4.23
CA ILE A 15 25.63 -17.76 2.91
C ILE A 15 24.45 -18.71 2.70
N LEU A 16 24.09 -19.49 3.72
CA LEU A 16 22.99 -20.44 3.63
C LEU A 16 21.61 -19.75 3.66
N ILE A 17 21.44 -18.73 4.51
CA ILE A 17 20.26 -17.86 4.50
C ILE A 17 20.10 -17.15 3.15
N LEU A 18 21.18 -16.64 2.55
CA LEU A 18 21.18 -16.03 1.22
C LEU A 18 20.77 -17.04 0.14
N GLY A 19 21.25 -18.28 0.21
CA GLY A 19 20.83 -19.34 -0.71
C GLY A 19 19.34 -19.66 -0.62
N LEU A 20 18.79 -19.78 0.60
CA LEU A 20 17.35 -19.95 0.84
C LEU A 20 16.55 -18.72 0.39
N MET A 21 17.06 -17.51 0.62
CA MET A 21 16.42 -16.27 0.15
C MET A 21 16.41 -16.18 -1.37
N VAL A 22 17.46 -16.61 -2.08
CA VAL A 22 17.47 -16.66 -3.55
C VAL A 22 16.37 -17.59 -4.08
N LEU A 23 16.12 -18.73 -3.41
CA LEU A 23 15.00 -19.62 -3.75
C LEU A 23 13.63 -18.98 -3.42
N CYS A 24 13.51 -18.25 -2.30
CA CYS A 24 12.31 -17.49 -1.96
C CYS A 24 12.04 -16.33 -2.93
N LEU A 25 13.08 -15.65 -3.39
CA LEU A 25 13.03 -14.65 -4.46
C LEU A 25 12.55 -15.30 -5.77
N GLY A 26 12.97 -16.54 -6.05
CA GLY A 26 12.41 -17.35 -7.14
C GLY A 26 10.88 -17.46 -7.10
N LEU A 27 10.28 -17.64 -5.92
CA LEU A 27 8.80 -17.71 -5.77
C LEU A 27 8.15 -16.36 -6.05
N SER A 28 8.78 -15.28 -5.61
CA SER A 28 8.28 -13.92 -5.84
C SER A 28 8.36 -13.52 -7.32
N LEU A 29 9.30 -14.09 -8.07
CA LEU A 29 9.52 -13.79 -9.48
C LEU A 29 8.63 -14.64 -10.40
N MET A 30 8.42 -15.93 -10.11
CA MET A 30 7.78 -16.90 -11.03
C MET A 30 6.24 -16.89 -11.05
N GLY A 31 5.64 -15.69 -11.09
CA GLY A 31 4.19 -15.51 -11.09
C GLY A 31 3.41 -16.50 -11.98
N ALA A 32 2.31 -17.03 -11.42
CA ALA A 32 1.11 -17.60 -12.06
C ALA A 32 1.23 -18.80 -13.04
N LYS A 33 2.33 -19.01 -13.76
CA LYS A 33 2.29 -19.75 -15.03
C LYS A 33 2.23 -21.29 -14.94
N ASN A 34 2.71 -21.95 -13.88
CA ASN A 34 2.76 -23.44 -13.84
C ASN A 34 2.36 -24.07 -12.50
N TYR A 35 1.26 -23.65 -11.87
CA TYR A 35 0.84 -24.15 -10.55
C TYR A 35 0.09 -25.50 -10.55
N TYR A 36 0.10 -26.30 -11.62
CA TYR A 36 -0.62 -27.60 -11.68
C TYR A 36 -0.02 -28.73 -10.84
N LEU A 37 1.04 -28.48 -10.08
CA LEU A 37 1.70 -29.48 -9.26
C LEU A 37 1.57 -29.08 -7.80
N LEU A 38 0.44 -29.44 -7.21
CA LEU A 38 0.12 -29.15 -5.82
C LEU A 38 0.14 -30.42 -5.00
N SER A 39 0.89 -30.38 -3.92
CA SER A 39 0.94 -31.43 -2.92
C SER A 39 -0.05 -31.13 -1.80
N GLY A 40 -0.85 -32.13 -1.43
CA GLY A 40 -1.53 -32.23 -0.14
C GLY A 40 -0.55 -32.50 1.01
N HIS A 41 0.48 -31.66 1.18
CA HIS A 41 1.58 -31.97 2.09
C HIS A 41 1.33 -31.44 3.50
N LYS A 42 1.27 -32.35 4.48
CA LYS A 42 1.50 -32.00 5.89
C LYS A 42 2.98 -31.76 6.05
N SER A 43 3.36 -30.55 6.45
CA SER A 43 4.78 -30.23 6.54
C SER A 43 5.43 -30.98 7.70
N GLN A 44 6.49 -31.73 7.44
CA GLN A 44 7.20 -32.45 8.51
C GLN A 44 7.93 -31.47 9.44
N THR A 45 8.30 -30.29 8.92
CA THR A 45 8.95 -29.23 9.71
C THR A 45 8.03 -28.59 10.77
N GLU A 46 6.71 -28.77 10.70
CA GLU A 46 5.76 -28.28 11.73
C GLU A 46 6.11 -28.78 13.14
N THR A 47 6.57 -30.03 13.25
CA THR A 47 6.96 -30.64 14.54
C THR A 47 8.10 -29.92 15.24
N PHE A 48 8.93 -29.20 14.48
CA PHE A 48 10.04 -28.40 14.98
C PHE A 48 9.61 -26.99 15.39
N ILE A 49 8.38 -26.56 15.09
CA ILE A 49 7.91 -25.22 15.41
C ILE A 49 7.33 -25.22 16.83
N PRO A 50 7.92 -24.48 17.80
CA PRO A 50 7.39 -24.38 19.15
C PRO A 50 5.95 -23.84 19.18
N TYR A 51 5.15 -24.33 20.13
CA TYR A 51 3.75 -23.95 20.33
C TYR A 51 3.54 -22.43 20.46
N GLU A 52 4.49 -21.75 21.09
CA GLU A 52 4.45 -20.31 21.40
C GLU A 52 4.79 -19.39 20.21
N ALA A 53 5.05 -19.93 19.01
CA ALA A 53 5.31 -19.12 17.82
C ALA A 53 4.21 -18.06 17.62
N GLU A 54 4.63 -16.80 17.48
CA GLU A 54 3.73 -15.65 17.32
C GLU A 54 3.32 -15.51 15.84
N VAL A 55 4.26 -15.77 14.94
CA VAL A 55 4.03 -15.91 13.50
C VAL A 55 4.60 -17.25 13.07
N TYR A 56 3.84 -18.00 12.28
CA TYR A 56 4.28 -19.23 11.64
C TYR A 56 3.92 -19.21 10.16
N SER A 57 4.91 -19.35 9.28
CA SER A 57 4.72 -19.47 7.85
C SER A 57 5.29 -20.77 7.34
N ASN A 58 4.62 -21.38 6.37
CA ASN A 58 5.14 -22.52 5.62
C ASN A 58 5.04 -22.22 4.13
N ILE A 59 6.09 -22.59 3.39
CA ILE A 59 6.21 -22.33 1.97
C ILE A 59 6.67 -23.60 1.28
N ASN A 60 5.99 -23.97 0.19
CA ASN A 60 6.34 -25.09 -0.66
C ASN A 60 6.95 -24.62 -2.00
N PHE A 61 8.22 -24.96 -2.22
CA PHE A 61 9.04 -24.62 -3.38
C PHE A 61 8.97 -25.64 -4.52
N TYR A 62 8.15 -26.71 -4.40
CA TYR A 62 8.06 -27.75 -5.42
C TYR A 62 7.80 -27.20 -6.83
N PRO A 63 6.90 -26.20 -7.03
CA PRO A 63 6.68 -25.61 -8.35
C PRO A 63 7.96 -25.02 -8.98
N ILE A 64 8.83 -24.38 -8.18
CA ILE A 64 10.11 -23.84 -8.67
C ILE A 64 11.04 -24.97 -9.06
N ILE A 65 11.20 -25.95 -8.18
CA ILE A 65 12.11 -27.08 -8.41
C ILE A 65 11.70 -27.82 -9.68
N TRP A 66 10.39 -27.99 -9.89
CA TRP A 66 9.88 -28.58 -11.10
C TRP A 66 10.19 -27.73 -12.34
N GLN A 67 9.98 -26.41 -12.30
CA GLN A 67 10.30 -25.54 -13.43
C GLN A 67 11.80 -25.55 -13.76
N LEU A 68 12.67 -25.40 -12.76
CA LEU A 68 14.12 -25.46 -12.94
C LEU A 68 14.54 -26.75 -13.68
N LYS A 69 13.95 -27.89 -13.30
CA LYS A 69 14.26 -29.20 -13.90
C LYS A 69 13.67 -29.41 -15.30
N ASN A 70 12.57 -28.74 -15.64
CA ASN A 70 11.80 -29.02 -16.86
C ASN A 70 11.86 -27.89 -17.91
N SER A 71 12.39 -26.71 -17.56
CA SER A 71 12.66 -25.65 -18.53
C SER A 71 13.82 -26.05 -19.43
N LYS A 72 13.52 -26.26 -20.72
CA LYS A 72 14.55 -26.52 -21.74
C LYS A 72 15.39 -25.27 -21.98
N GLU A 73 16.70 -25.44 -22.08
CA GLU A 73 17.65 -24.39 -22.42
C GLU A 73 17.22 -23.67 -23.71
N GLY A 74 17.15 -22.33 -23.66
CA GLY A 74 16.64 -21.49 -24.77
C GLY A 74 15.12 -21.25 -24.78
N ASN A 75 14.33 -22.01 -24.02
CA ASN A 75 12.88 -21.80 -23.82
C ASN A 75 12.54 -21.38 -22.38
N GLU A 76 13.54 -20.93 -21.63
CA GLU A 76 13.37 -20.48 -20.24
C GLU A 76 12.64 -19.14 -20.19
N THR A 77 11.77 -18.99 -19.20
CA THR A 77 11.20 -17.68 -18.90
C THR A 77 12.29 -16.76 -18.36
N GLU A 78 12.10 -15.44 -18.48
CA GLU A 78 13.08 -14.47 -18.02
C GLU A 78 13.31 -14.56 -16.51
N GLU A 79 12.30 -14.96 -15.75
CA GLU A 79 12.36 -15.22 -14.31
C GLU A 79 13.27 -16.41 -14.00
N ILE A 80 13.16 -17.49 -14.77
CA ILE A 80 14.05 -18.66 -14.65
C ILE A 80 15.48 -18.27 -15.03
N LYS A 81 15.67 -17.44 -16.06
CA LYS A 81 17.00 -16.91 -16.41
C LYS A 81 17.58 -16.04 -15.30
N VAL A 82 16.79 -15.16 -14.69
CA VAL A 82 17.21 -14.32 -13.56
C VAL A 82 17.55 -15.18 -12.36
N LEU A 83 16.75 -16.19 -12.03
CA LEU A 83 17.04 -17.11 -10.94
C LEU A 83 18.32 -17.91 -11.20
N LYS A 84 18.47 -18.51 -12.39
CA LYS A 84 19.68 -19.22 -12.80
C LYS A 84 20.91 -18.31 -12.75
N LYS A 85 20.78 -17.05 -13.18
CA LYS A 85 21.83 -16.05 -13.05
C LYS A 85 22.18 -15.76 -11.59
N LEU A 86 21.20 -15.53 -10.72
CA LEU A 86 21.45 -15.32 -9.28
C LEU A 86 22.16 -16.52 -8.65
N MET A 87 21.77 -17.73 -9.02
CA MET A 87 22.41 -18.96 -8.56
C MET A 87 23.84 -19.10 -9.12
N SER A 88 24.06 -18.71 -10.37
CA SER A 88 25.40 -18.64 -10.98
C SER A 88 26.28 -17.60 -10.32
N ASP A 89 25.80 -16.37 -10.10
CA ASP A 89 26.51 -15.31 -9.40
C ASP A 89 26.85 -15.74 -7.96
N PHE A 90 25.93 -16.43 -7.29
CA PHE A 90 26.17 -17.02 -5.98
C PHE A 90 27.23 -18.12 -6.03
N GLN A 91 27.18 -18.99 -7.05
CA GLN A 91 28.17 -20.04 -7.28
C GLN A 91 29.55 -19.44 -7.61
N GLU A 92 29.65 -18.40 -8.41
CA GLU A 92 30.93 -17.73 -8.70
C GLU A 92 31.52 -17.11 -7.44
N LYS A 93 30.70 -16.45 -6.63
CA LYS A 93 31.15 -15.76 -5.41
C LYS A 93 31.53 -16.73 -4.28
N ASN A 94 30.75 -17.81 -4.11
CA ASN A 94 30.88 -18.71 -2.96
C ASN A 94 31.38 -20.10 -3.34
N GLY A 95 31.49 -20.43 -4.63
CA GLY A 95 31.86 -21.75 -5.16
C GLY A 95 30.95 -22.89 -4.72
N LEU A 96 29.64 -22.62 -4.56
CA LEU A 96 28.61 -23.58 -4.17
C LEU A 96 27.52 -23.59 -5.25
N ASN A 97 27.27 -24.74 -5.86
CA ASN A 97 26.19 -24.88 -6.85
C ASN A 97 24.86 -25.11 -6.11
N LEU A 98 24.07 -24.06 -5.91
CA LEU A 98 22.79 -24.17 -5.20
C LEU A 98 21.80 -25.11 -5.90
N GLU A 99 21.81 -25.19 -7.24
CA GLU A 99 20.86 -26.03 -7.97
C GLU A 99 21.14 -27.50 -7.74
N GLU A 100 22.41 -27.91 -7.90
CA GLU A 100 22.81 -29.29 -7.72
C GLU A 100 22.90 -29.67 -6.24
N GLU A 101 23.53 -28.83 -5.42
CA GLU A 101 23.89 -29.21 -4.07
C GLU A 101 22.70 -29.09 -3.11
N LEU A 102 22.02 -27.94 -3.05
CA LEU A 102 20.89 -27.73 -2.12
C LEU A 102 19.69 -28.60 -2.49
N LEU A 103 19.30 -28.64 -3.77
CA LEU A 103 18.13 -29.43 -4.21
C LEU A 103 18.36 -30.94 -4.15
N SER A 104 19.61 -31.41 -4.09
CA SER A 104 19.92 -32.84 -3.96
C SER A 104 19.48 -33.44 -2.62
N TRP A 105 19.38 -32.62 -1.57
CA TRP A 105 19.11 -33.09 -0.21
C TRP A 105 17.95 -32.38 0.49
N ALA A 106 17.61 -31.16 0.10
CA ALA A 106 16.51 -30.43 0.72
C ALA A 106 15.15 -30.94 0.23
N GLU A 107 14.18 -31.02 1.13
CA GLU A 107 12.78 -31.12 0.77
C GLU A 107 12.27 -29.78 0.20
N PRO A 108 11.20 -29.77 -0.61
CA PRO A 108 10.65 -28.55 -1.20
C PRO A 108 9.90 -27.69 -0.17
N GLU A 109 10.16 -27.80 1.13
CA GLU A 109 9.42 -27.08 2.16
C GLU A 109 10.34 -26.26 3.08
N LEU A 110 9.85 -25.09 3.46
CA LEU A 110 10.49 -24.22 4.44
C LEU A 110 9.43 -23.71 5.43
N SER A 111 9.68 -23.95 6.70
CA SER A 111 8.93 -23.34 7.80
C SER A 111 9.70 -22.16 8.38
N LEU A 112 9.01 -21.07 8.63
CA LEU A 112 9.52 -19.88 9.32
C LEU A 112 8.64 -19.63 10.54
N ALA A 113 9.25 -19.41 11.70
CA ALA A 113 8.56 -18.95 12.90
C ALA A 113 9.23 -17.71 13.48
N MET A 114 8.42 -16.81 14.06
CA MET A 114 8.89 -15.62 14.76
C MET A 114 8.39 -15.59 16.20
N PHE A 115 9.19 -15.02 17.08
CA PHE A 115 8.93 -14.89 18.51
C PHE A 115 9.35 -13.49 18.99
N ASN A 116 8.87 -13.10 20.17
CA ASN A 116 9.31 -11.88 20.87
C ASN A 116 9.11 -10.59 20.04
N THR A 117 8.07 -10.53 19.20
CA THR A 117 7.78 -9.37 18.32
C THR A 117 7.42 -8.09 19.08
N LYS A 118 7.15 -8.18 20.39
CA LYS A 118 6.92 -7.02 21.27
C LYS A 118 8.08 -6.01 21.23
N ASN A 119 9.33 -6.45 21.22
CA ASN A 119 10.46 -5.52 21.21
C ASN A 119 10.55 -4.77 19.88
N PHE A 120 10.27 -5.47 18.78
CA PHE A 120 10.17 -4.86 17.46
C PHE A 120 9.04 -3.82 17.40
N TYR A 121 7.88 -4.10 18.00
CA TYR A 121 6.79 -3.12 18.12
C TYR A 121 7.23 -1.86 18.87
N ASN A 122 7.90 -2.01 20.01
CA ASN A 122 8.39 -0.89 20.82
C ASN A 122 9.41 -0.05 20.04
N PHE A 123 10.34 -0.70 19.33
CA PHE A 123 11.29 -0.03 18.45
C PHE A 123 10.59 0.74 17.32
N ALA A 124 9.66 0.10 16.61
CA ALA A 124 8.90 0.74 15.52
C ALA A 124 8.10 1.95 16.02
N LYS A 125 7.53 1.87 17.23
CA LYS A 125 6.86 2.98 17.90
C LYS A 125 7.84 4.11 18.26
N ALA A 126 8.99 3.79 18.84
CA ALA A 126 10.03 4.77 19.13
C ALA A 126 10.52 5.46 17.86
N ARG A 127 10.61 4.72 16.75
CA ARG A 127 11.00 5.24 15.44
C ARG A 127 10.01 6.26 14.87
N ARG A 128 8.71 5.98 14.97
CA ARG A 128 7.66 6.97 14.60
C ARG A 128 7.73 8.24 15.46
N LYS A 129 8.09 8.12 16.75
CA LYS A 129 8.32 9.30 17.60
C LYS A 129 9.55 10.10 17.16
N LEU A 130 10.61 9.42 16.72
CA LEU A 130 11.80 10.06 16.14
C LEU A 130 11.46 10.83 14.86
N GLU A 131 10.75 10.23 13.92
CA GLU A 131 10.34 10.89 12.66
C GLU A 131 9.51 12.15 12.91
N LYS A 132 8.57 12.09 13.87
CA LYS A 132 7.82 13.27 14.30
C LYS A 132 8.71 14.32 14.98
N CYS A 133 9.73 13.88 15.73
CA CYS A 133 10.71 14.79 16.31
C CYS A 133 11.52 15.51 15.21
N GLU A 134 12.00 14.78 14.20
CA GLU A 134 12.68 15.35 13.02
C GLU A 134 11.80 16.40 12.34
N GLY A 135 10.53 16.08 12.08
CA GLY A 135 9.58 17.03 11.50
C GLY A 135 9.32 18.27 12.36
N ASN A 136 9.33 18.15 13.69
CA ASN A 136 9.23 19.29 14.59
C ASN A 136 10.48 20.18 14.55
N LEU A 137 11.69 19.60 14.53
CA LEU A 137 12.92 20.40 14.39
C LEU A 137 12.95 21.12 13.04
N TRP A 138 12.53 20.46 11.97
CA TRP A 138 12.44 21.08 10.64
C TRP A 138 11.49 22.28 10.61
N LYS A 139 10.35 22.19 11.30
CA LYS A 139 9.43 23.33 11.46
C LYS A 139 10.05 24.48 12.24
N ILE A 140 10.73 24.18 13.36
CA ILE A 140 11.40 25.21 14.16
C ILE A 140 12.55 25.84 13.37
N SER A 141 13.34 25.05 12.62
CA SER A 141 14.44 25.57 11.80
C SER A 141 13.92 26.47 10.68
N GLY A 142 12.83 26.10 10.01
CA GLY A 142 12.20 26.96 9.01
C GLY A 142 11.72 28.30 9.60
N ALA A 143 11.15 28.28 10.81
CA ALA A 143 10.78 29.51 11.52
C ALA A 143 12.02 30.37 11.88
N LEU A 144 13.12 29.73 12.29
CA LEU A 144 14.40 30.41 12.55
C LEU A 144 14.98 31.07 11.29
N GLU A 145 14.85 30.41 10.13
CA GLU A 145 15.30 30.94 8.84
C GLU A 145 14.47 32.15 8.41
N GLN A 146 13.13 32.07 8.50
CA GLN A 146 12.24 33.21 8.23
C GLN A 146 12.53 34.40 9.16
N TYR A 147 12.80 34.14 10.44
CA TYR A 147 13.21 35.16 11.39
C TYR A 147 14.51 35.84 10.95
N TYR A 148 15.50 35.06 10.51
CA TYR A 148 16.78 35.59 10.05
C TYR A 148 16.63 36.39 8.75
N GLU A 149 15.78 35.99 7.81
CA GLU A 149 15.53 36.74 6.59
C GLU A 149 15.02 38.16 6.88
N THR A 150 14.19 38.29 7.91
CA THR A 150 13.62 39.58 8.34
C THR A 150 14.63 40.40 9.15
N ASN A 151 15.28 39.77 10.14
CA ASN A 151 16.05 40.47 11.17
C ASN A 151 17.56 40.49 10.91
N LYS A 152 18.04 39.72 9.93
CA LYS A 152 19.46 39.48 9.60
C LYS A 152 20.30 38.98 10.79
N THR A 153 19.63 38.38 11.77
CA THR A 153 20.18 37.76 12.96
C THR A 153 19.19 36.73 13.49
N TYR A 154 19.68 35.65 14.10
CA TYR A 154 18.84 34.67 14.77
C TYR A 154 18.37 35.19 16.15
N PRO A 155 17.22 34.70 16.67
CA PRO A 155 16.74 35.12 17.98
C PRO A 155 17.69 34.69 19.11
N LYS A 156 17.60 35.33 20.27
CA LYS A 156 18.34 34.90 21.47
C LYS A 156 17.70 33.67 22.12
N GLU A 157 16.39 33.51 21.93
CA GLU A 157 15.61 32.41 22.48
C GLU A 157 14.44 32.02 21.56
N LEU A 158 14.10 30.72 21.53
CA LEU A 158 13.05 30.19 20.64
C LEU A 158 11.67 30.84 20.84
N LYS A 159 11.39 31.42 22.00
CA LYS A 159 10.09 32.07 22.26
C LYS A 159 9.88 33.33 21.43
N GLU A 160 10.95 33.94 20.91
CA GLU A 160 10.87 35.10 20.00
C GLU A 160 10.32 34.72 18.61
N LEU A 161 10.23 33.42 18.30
CA LEU A 161 9.57 32.94 17.08
C LEU A 161 8.04 32.96 17.20
N VAL A 162 7.52 33.00 18.44
CA VAL A 162 6.08 32.88 18.72
C VAL A 162 5.49 34.28 18.95
N PRO A 163 4.33 34.61 18.36
CA PRO A 163 3.54 33.81 17.42
C PRO A 163 3.91 34.03 15.95
N ASP A 164 4.77 35.00 15.65
CA ASP A 164 4.89 35.62 14.33
C ASP A 164 5.50 34.70 13.26
N TYR A 165 6.33 33.73 13.67
CA TYR A 165 7.01 32.77 12.77
C TYR A 165 6.59 31.32 13.03
N ILE A 166 6.03 31.03 14.21
CA ILE A 166 5.42 29.75 14.56
C ILE A 166 4.33 29.95 15.62
N GLU A 167 3.17 29.30 15.45
CA GLU A 167 2.03 29.46 16.37
C GLU A 167 2.36 29.07 17.82
N ALA A 168 3.10 27.98 18.00
CA ALA A 168 3.57 27.50 19.29
C ALA A 168 4.78 26.58 19.10
N LEU A 169 5.67 26.54 20.09
CA LEU A 169 6.80 25.61 20.08
C LEU A 169 6.30 24.18 20.33
N PRO A 170 6.58 23.23 19.42
CA PRO A 170 6.22 21.84 19.63
C PRO A 170 7.06 21.20 20.75
N PHE A 171 6.56 20.09 21.31
CA PHE A 171 7.32 19.25 22.24
C PHE A 171 7.84 18.00 21.52
N CYS A 172 8.94 17.43 22.01
CA CYS A 172 9.41 16.15 21.49
C CYS A 172 8.40 15.04 21.83
N PRO A 173 7.92 14.25 20.85
CA PRO A 173 6.96 13.17 21.08
C PRO A 173 7.47 12.03 21.98
N ALA A 174 8.78 11.97 22.20
CA ALA A 174 9.41 11.03 23.12
C ALA A 174 9.64 11.62 24.53
N GLY A 175 9.13 12.83 24.81
CA GLY A 175 9.19 13.47 26.13
C GLY A 175 10.44 14.33 26.36
N GLY A 176 11.26 14.52 25.32
CA GLY A 176 12.42 15.42 25.35
C GLY A 176 12.07 16.91 25.24
N LYS A 177 13.08 17.76 25.41
CA LYS A 177 13.02 19.20 25.13
C LYS A 177 13.93 19.54 23.95
N TYR A 178 13.60 20.60 23.23
CA TYR A 178 14.49 21.17 22.23
C TYR A 178 15.48 22.12 22.88
N VAL A 179 16.76 21.94 22.60
CA VAL A 179 17.87 22.76 23.09
C VAL A 179 18.30 23.64 21.93
N TYR A 180 18.24 24.94 22.14
CA TYR A 180 18.63 25.96 21.16
C TYR A 180 19.86 26.70 21.65
N THR A 181 20.81 26.88 20.75
CA THR A 181 22.05 27.61 20.99
C THR A 181 22.32 28.50 19.79
N SER A 182 22.58 29.78 20.02
CA SER A 182 23.06 30.71 19.00
C SER A 182 24.56 30.96 19.19
N GLU A 183 25.29 31.05 18.08
CA GLU A 183 26.74 31.28 18.05
C GLU A 183 27.07 32.50 17.15
N LYS A 184 28.31 33.00 17.27
CA LYS A 184 28.86 34.11 16.45
C LYS A 184 27.91 35.32 16.35
N GLU A 185 27.58 35.92 17.48
CA GLU A 185 26.66 37.08 17.52
C GLU A 185 25.29 36.79 16.85
N ASN A 186 24.75 35.59 17.11
CA ASN A 186 23.50 35.09 16.55
C ASN A 186 23.48 34.97 15.02
N GLN A 187 24.60 34.60 14.41
CA GLN A 187 24.72 34.36 12.96
C GLN A 187 24.68 32.86 12.60
N ILE A 188 24.75 32.00 13.61
CA ILE A 188 24.68 30.54 13.52
C ILE A 188 23.72 30.07 14.60
N PHE A 189 22.88 29.06 14.31
CA PHE A 189 22.18 28.32 15.36
C PHE A 189 22.49 26.83 15.32
N LEU A 190 22.38 26.21 16.49
CA LEU A 190 22.31 24.78 16.70
C LEU A 190 21.04 24.47 17.48
N LEU A 191 20.18 23.64 16.88
CA LEU A 191 18.94 23.15 17.47
C LEU A 191 19.04 21.63 17.64
N GLU A 192 18.99 21.15 18.88
CA GLU A 192 19.15 19.73 19.22
C GLU A 192 17.92 19.19 19.96
N CYS A 193 17.64 17.89 19.82
CA CYS A 193 16.78 17.19 20.76
C CYS A 193 17.59 16.77 22.01
N TYR A 194 16.97 16.85 23.18
CA TYR A 194 17.59 16.44 24.46
C TYR A 194 18.21 15.03 24.40
N GLU A 195 19.31 14.87 25.11
CA GLU A 195 20.18 13.69 25.03
C GLU A 195 19.45 12.39 25.42
N HIS A 196 19.73 11.30 24.68
CA HIS A 196 19.26 9.94 24.93
C HIS A 196 17.74 9.71 24.88
N VAL A 197 16.94 10.71 24.55
CA VAL A 197 15.48 10.59 24.43
C VAL A 197 15.06 9.60 23.33
N HIS A 198 15.91 9.40 22.34
CA HIS A 198 15.66 8.52 21.20
C HIS A 198 16.48 7.21 21.22
N LYS A 199 17.01 6.79 22.38
CA LYS A 199 17.78 5.54 22.50
C LYS A 199 17.00 4.33 22.00
N GLU A 200 15.73 4.22 22.37
CA GLU A 200 14.83 3.13 21.92
C GLU A 200 14.58 3.13 20.41
N ALA A 201 14.84 4.25 19.72
CA ALA A 201 14.73 4.37 18.27
C ALA A 201 16.07 4.11 17.55
N GLY A 202 17.09 3.65 18.28
CA GLY A 202 18.40 3.37 17.71
C GLY A 202 19.33 4.57 17.59
N VAL A 203 19.12 5.59 18.41
CA VAL A 203 19.82 6.88 18.30
C VAL A 203 20.49 7.24 19.62
N THR A 204 21.80 7.42 19.58
CA THR A 204 22.62 7.85 20.72
C THR A 204 22.96 9.34 20.61
N GLY A 205 23.13 10.04 21.72
CA GLY A 205 23.44 11.48 21.74
C GLY A 205 22.22 12.39 21.63
N LYS A 206 22.46 13.64 21.18
CA LYS A 206 21.48 14.73 21.09
C LYS A 206 20.91 14.88 19.68
N TYR A 207 20.32 13.81 19.17
CA TYR A 207 19.76 13.77 17.82
C TYR A 207 18.24 13.54 17.84
N PRO A 208 17.50 14.04 16.83
CA PRO A 208 17.99 14.79 15.67
C PRO A 208 18.51 16.18 16.05
N ALA A 209 19.39 16.73 15.20
CA ALA A 209 19.95 18.05 15.36
C ALA A 209 19.99 18.79 14.01
N TYR A 210 19.82 20.10 14.06
CA TYR A 210 19.88 21.00 12.92
C TYR A 210 20.88 22.11 13.21
N ARG A 211 21.73 22.41 12.24
CA ARG A 211 22.70 23.50 12.34
C ARG A 211 22.59 24.39 11.12
N SER A 212 22.65 25.69 11.32
CA SER A 212 22.71 26.65 10.22
C SER A 212 24.00 27.45 10.18
N GLU A 213 24.45 27.78 8.98
CA GLU A 213 25.48 28.78 8.74
C GLU A 213 24.95 29.83 7.74
N LYS A 214 24.84 31.10 8.18
CA LYS A 214 24.45 32.24 7.32
C LYS A 214 23.11 32.07 6.56
N GLY A 215 22.09 31.54 7.23
CA GLY A 215 20.75 31.39 6.63
C GLY A 215 20.54 30.10 5.82
N ILE A 216 21.49 29.16 5.86
CA ILE A 216 21.34 27.82 5.28
C ILE A 216 21.45 26.80 6.41
N GLY A 217 20.34 26.16 6.76
CA GLY A 217 20.27 25.10 7.77
C GLY A 217 20.27 23.70 7.17
N ASP A 218 21.09 22.81 7.74
CA ASP A 218 21.12 21.39 7.36
C ASP A 218 20.91 20.47 8.58
N VAL A 219 20.33 19.30 8.31
CA VAL A 219 20.27 18.21 9.28
C VAL A 219 21.68 17.74 9.59
N VAL A 220 22.06 17.69 10.86
CA VAL A 220 23.31 17.05 11.28
C VAL A 220 23.14 15.54 11.08
N PRO A 221 23.92 14.88 10.20
CA PRO A 221 23.77 13.46 9.96
C PRO A 221 24.03 12.64 11.24
N TYR A 222 23.21 11.61 11.45
CA TYR A 222 23.37 10.70 12.57
C TYR A 222 23.00 9.27 12.18
N GLN A 223 23.59 8.31 12.89
CA GLN A 223 23.33 6.90 12.66
C GLN A 223 22.02 6.46 13.33
N LYS A 224 21.34 5.56 12.63
CA LYS A 224 20.03 5.06 12.98
C LYS A 224 20.07 3.53 12.92
N GLU A 225 20.48 2.89 14.00
CA GLU A 225 20.69 1.43 14.02
C GLU A 225 19.61 0.75 14.88
N MET A 226 18.99 -0.31 14.38
CA MET A 226 18.05 -1.06 15.21
C MET A 226 18.83 -1.78 16.33
N PRO A 227 18.48 -1.57 17.61
CA PRO A 227 19.13 -2.26 18.73
C PRO A 227 18.99 -3.79 18.58
N GLU A 228 19.99 -4.55 19.04
CA GLU A 228 19.98 -6.01 18.93
C GLU A 228 18.75 -6.63 19.60
N GLU A 229 18.37 -6.09 20.77
CA GLU A 229 17.20 -6.51 21.53
C GLU A 229 15.86 -6.24 20.83
N ALA A 230 15.84 -5.38 19.80
CA ALA A 230 14.65 -5.06 19.03
C ALA A 230 14.40 -6.03 17.86
N TYR A 231 15.40 -6.83 17.47
CA TYR A 231 15.19 -7.86 16.46
C TYR A 231 14.27 -8.96 17.04
N PRO A 232 13.22 -9.36 16.31
CA PRO A 232 12.45 -10.53 16.70
C PRO A 232 13.32 -11.78 16.60
N ASP A 233 13.10 -12.72 17.51
CA ASP A 233 13.69 -14.03 17.39
C ASP A 233 13.01 -14.78 16.25
N TYR A 234 13.78 -15.60 15.53
CA TYR A 234 13.26 -16.36 14.41
C TYR A 234 13.81 -17.78 14.39
N LEU A 235 13.05 -18.68 13.77
CA LEU A 235 13.42 -20.04 13.44
C LEU A 235 13.07 -20.30 11.98
N ILE A 236 14.02 -20.84 11.22
CA ILE A 236 13.82 -21.36 9.87
C ILE A 236 14.12 -22.86 9.93
N ALA A 237 13.16 -23.68 9.52
CA ALA A 237 13.31 -25.13 9.44
C ALA A 237 13.13 -25.57 7.98
N GLY A 238 14.20 -26.09 7.38
CA GLY A 238 14.17 -26.69 6.04
C GLY A 238 14.17 -28.21 6.14
N GLY A 239 13.24 -28.89 5.47
CA GLY A 239 13.15 -30.35 5.48
C GLY A 239 14.35 -31.02 4.78
N ILE A 240 14.71 -32.21 5.24
CA ILE A 240 15.83 -33.00 4.69
C ILE A 240 15.31 -34.33 4.17
N LYS A 241 15.67 -34.67 2.93
CA LYS A 241 15.48 -36.00 2.34
C LYS A 241 16.77 -36.83 2.25
N ASP A 242 17.95 -36.20 2.27
CA ASP A 242 19.25 -36.89 2.24
C ASP A 242 20.24 -36.25 3.22
N ARG A 243 20.35 -36.84 4.41
CA ARG A 243 21.17 -36.30 5.50
C ARG A 243 22.66 -36.24 5.15
N ILE A 244 23.21 -37.26 4.48
CA ILE A 244 24.64 -37.33 4.17
C ILE A 244 25.03 -36.19 3.22
N LYS A 245 24.20 -35.94 2.20
CA LYS A 245 24.41 -34.81 1.30
C LYS A 245 24.25 -33.45 2.00
N ALA A 246 23.32 -33.34 2.96
CA ALA A 246 23.17 -32.14 3.79
C ALA A 246 24.42 -31.89 4.66
N GLU A 247 24.96 -32.93 5.31
CA GLU A 247 26.20 -32.86 6.11
C GLU A 247 27.39 -32.40 5.25
N ASN A 248 27.54 -32.96 4.05
CA ASN A 248 28.59 -32.56 3.11
C ASN A 248 28.45 -31.10 2.67
N PHE A 249 27.23 -30.66 2.35
CA PHE A 249 26.96 -29.29 1.95
C PHE A 249 27.28 -28.28 3.06
N ILE A 250 26.86 -28.58 4.29
CA ILE A 250 27.15 -27.73 5.46
C ILE A 250 28.65 -27.68 5.75
N SER A 251 29.36 -28.82 5.65
CA SER A 251 30.80 -28.88 5.85
C SER A 251 31.54 -27.99 4.85
N ARG A 252 31.15 -28.02 3.57
CA ARG A 252 31.71 -27.13 2.53
C ARG A 252 31.43 -25.65 2.81
N ILE A 253 30.27 -25.32 3.36
CA ILE A 253 29.96 -23.94 3.77
C ILE A 253 30.85 -23.50 4.94
N GLN A 254 31.05 -24.37 5.94
CA GLN A 254 31.93 -24.10 7.07
C GLN A 254 33.37 -23.86 6.62
N GLU A 255 33.91 -24.71 5.75
CA GLU A 255 35.28 -24.61 5.19
C GLU A 255 35.54 -23.28 4.49
N LYS A 256 34.51 -22.70 3.86
CA LYS A 256 34.60 -21.43 3.14
C LYS A 256 34.36 -20.21 3.99
N SER A 257 33.84 -20.38 5.20
CA SER A 257 33.58 -19.28 6.11
C SER A 257 34.86 -18.82 6.81
N GLN A 258 35.07 -17.50 6.89
CA GLN A 258 36.22 -16.91 7.58
C GLN A 258 36.05 -16.86 9.11
N TRP A 259 34.96 -17.40 9.64
CA TRP A 259 34.53 -17.24 11.03
C TRP A 259 34.73 -18.54 11.82
N LYS A 260 35.12 -18.43 13.10
CA LYS A 260 35.25 -19.59 13.98
C LYS A 260 33.88 -19.97 14.56
N PRO A 261 33.35 -21.17 14.25
CA PRO A 261 32.11 -21.64 14.87
C PRO A 261 32.33 -22.00 16.34
N CYS A 262 31.38 -21.64 17.20
CA CYS A 262 31.25 -22.19 18.54
C CYS A 262 30.26 -23.35 18.49
N THR A 263 30.71 -24.55 18.85
CA THR A 263 29.83 -25.71 18.95
C THR A 263 29.46 -25.95 20.40
N GLU A 264 28.18 -26.08 20.68
CA GLU A 264 27.67 -26.62 21.94
C GLU A 264 26.96 -27.95 21.70
N GLU A 265 27.11 -28.89 22.64
CA GLU A 265 26.36 -30.14 22.67
C GLU A 265 25.08 -29.92 23.48
N TYR A 266 23.95 -30.30 22.92
CA TYR A 266 22.66 -30.26 23.58
C TYR A 266 21.93 -31.58 23.36
N GLU A 267 21.74 -32.35 24.42
CA GLU A 267 21.27 -33.74 24.35
C GLU A 267 22.16 -34.57 23.41
N ASN A 268 21.63 -35.03 22.27
CA ASN A 268 22.33 -35.76 21.22
C ASN A 268 22.58 -34.91 19.96
N TYR A 269 22.40 -33.60 20.04
CA TYR A 269 22.52 -32.66 18.92
C TYR A 269 23.70 -31.71 19.09
N LYS A 270 24.35 -31.42 17.98
CA LYS A 270 25.37 -30.37 17.88
C LYS A 270 24.70 -29.09 17.40
N ILE A 271 24.77 -28.05 18.23
CA ILE A 271 24.32 -26.71 17.86
C ILE A 271 25.56 -25.88 17.57
N VAL A 272 25.59 -25.27 16.39
CA VAL A 272 26.69 -24.42 15.94
C VAL A 272 26.23 -22.97 15.94
N SER A 273 26.95 -22.12 16.67
CA SER A 273 26.70 -20.68 16.78
C SER A 273 27.89 -19.88 16.25
N LEU A 274 27.65 -18.66 15.77
CA LEU A 274 28.71 -17.76 15.30
C LEU A 274 29.25 -16.91 16.47
N GLU A 275 30.58 -16.84 16.66
CA GLU A 275 31.26 -16.12 17.77
C GLU A 275 30.85 -14.64 17.97
N LYS A 276 30.31 -13.98 16.94
CA LYS A 276 29.84 -12.58 16.98
C LYS A 276 28.43 -12.37 16.40
N GLY A 277 27.62 -13.43 16.29
CA GLY A 277 26.36 -13.38 15.55
C GLY A 277 25.16 -13.90 16.32
N ASN A 278 24.03 -13.22 16.16
CA ASN A 278 22.67 -13.68 16.48
C ASN A 278 22.23 -14.75 15.47
N LEU A 279 23.01 -15.82 15.31
CA LEU A 279 22.68 -16.92 14.42
C LEU A 279 23.28 -18.24 14.89
N SER A 280 22.41 -19.23 15.02
CA SER A 280 22.73 -20.61 15.36
C SER A 280 22.05 -21.57 14.39
N TYR A 281 22.64 -22.73 14.15
CA TYR A 281 22.00 -23.79 13.38
C TYR A 281 22.25 -25.17 13.97
N CYS A 282 21.35 -26.09 13.64
CA CYS A 282 21.45 -27.50 14.03
C CYS A 282 20.92 -28.38 12.91
N LEU A 283 21.70 -29.41 12.58
CA LEU A 283 21.29 -30.44 11.64
C LEU A 283 20.67 -31.61 12.41
N THR A 284 19.45 -31.97 12.06
CA THR A 284 18.74 -33.13 12.61
C THR A 284 18.57 -34.20 11.53
N GLU A 285 17.93 -35.32 11.85
CA GLU A 285 17.63 -36.36 10.85
C GLU A 285 16.65 -35.89 9.77
N LYS A 286 15.72 -34.99 10.12
CA LYS A 286 14.58 -34.61 9.25
C LYS A 286 14.58 -33.15 8.84
N ALA A 287 15.34 -32.31 9.53
CA ALA A 287 15.34 -30.87 9.30
C ALA A 287 16.71 -30.24 9.58
N LEU A 288 17.00 -29.19 8.83
CA LEU A 288 18.06 -28.24 9.12
C LEU A 288 17.41 -27.00 9.73
N LEU A 289 17.80 -26.68 10.97
CA LEU A 289 17.26 -25.58 11.75
C LEU A 289 18.24 -24.42 11.74
N PHE A 290 17.76 -23.20 11.48
CA PHE A 290 18.48 -21.93 11.68
C PHE A 290 17.67 -21.04 12.60
N ALA A 291 18.31 -20.36 13.54
CA ALA A 291 17.62 -19.44 14.42
C ALA A 291 18.49 -18.28 14.84
N SER A 292 17.84 -17.22 15.34
CA SER A 292 18.51 -16.02 15.88
C SER A 292 19.46 -16.31 17.06
N ASN A 293 19.30 -17.45 17.73
CA ASN A 293 20.19 -17.90 18.80
C ASN A 293 19.97 -19.38 19.08
N SER A 294 20.83 -19.96 19.93
CA SER A 294 20.76 -21.38 20.23
C SER A 294 19.63 -21.77 21.17
N ASP A 295 19.09 -20.84 21.96
CA ASP A 295 17.93 -21.12 22.82
C ASP A 295 16.67 -21.41 22.00
N ILE A 296 16.48 -20.73 20.86
CA ILE A 296 15.40 -21.04 19.92
C ILE A 296 15.60 -22.42 19.29
N ILE A 297 16.84 -22.80 18.94
CA ILE A 297 17.14 -24.16 18.45
C ILE A 297 16.78 -25.21 19.51
N LYS A 298 17.17 -25.00 20.78
CA LYS A 298 16.84 -25.90 21.90
C LYS A 298 15.34 -26.05 22.08
N LYS A 299 14.57 -24.96 22.02
CA LYS A 299 13.09 -25.00 22.05
C LYS A 299 12.50 -25.80 20.89
N SER A 300 13.04 -25.62 19.68
CA SER A 300 12.63 -26.36 18.49
C SER A 300 12.87 -27.87 18.63
N LEU A 301 14.04 -28.26 19.15
CA LEU A 301 14.37 -29.67 19.42
C LEU A 301 13.44 -30.28 20.49
N GLN A 302 13.14 -29.53 21.57
CA GLN A 302 12.18 -29.95 22.60
C GLN A 302 10.76 -30.11 22.06
N ALA A 303 10.34 -29.24 21.14
CA ALA A 303 9.05 -29.32 20.47
C ALA A 303 8.94 -30.58 19.59
N ASN A 304 10.00 -30.88 18.83
CA ASN A 304 10.05 -32.06 17.96
C ASN A 304 10.15 -33.37 18.75
N SER A 305 10.84 -33.39 19.91
CA SER A 305 10.92 -34.59 20.77
C SER A 305 9.64 -34.86 21.57
N GLY A 306 8.67 -33.93 21.56
CA GLY A 306 7.45 -34.01 22.35
C GLY A 306 7.63 -33.64 23.82
N THR A 307 8.82 -33.16 24.22
CA THR A 307 9.08 -32.66 25.58
C THR A 307 8.34 -31.35 25.84
N LYS A 308 8.18 -30.53 24.79
CA LYS A 308 7.30 -29.35 24.78
C LYS A 308 6.29 -29.49 23.65
N LYS A 309 5.19 -28.75 23.77
CA LYS A 309 4.19 -28.69 22.72
C LYS A 309 4.76 -28.01 21.47
N ASN A 310 4.35 -28.50 20.31
CA ASN A 310 4.65 -27.86 19.02
C ASN A 310 3.40 -27.17 18.43
N ILE A 311 3.56 -26.52 17.28
CA ILE A 311 2.49 -25.77 16.63
C ILE A 311 1.28 -26.65 16.25
N GLN A 312 1.48 -27.95 16.01
CA GLN A 312 0.39 -28.87 15.67
C GLN A 312 -0.56 -29.13 16.84
N GLU A 313 -0.17 -28.75 18.06
CA GLU A 313 -0.99 -28.82 19.26
C GLU A 313 -1.63 -27.47 19.61
N ASN A 314 -1.34 -26.40 18.85
CA ASN A 314 -1.89 -25.07 19.09
C ASN A 314 -3.34 -24.99 18.60
N ASN A 315 -4.27 -24.74 19.52
CA ASN A 315 -5.71 -24.72 19.23
C ASN A 315 -6.12 -23.68 18.17
N LEU A 316 -5.48 -22.51 18.16
CA LEU A 316 -5.76 -21.46 17.17
C LEU A 316 -5.21 -21.85 15.79
N PHE A 317 -4.01 -22.43 15.76
CA PHE A 317 -3.44 -22.95 14.52
C PHE A 317 -4.26 -24.12 13.97
N LEU A 318 -4.72 -25.05 14.81
CA LEU A 318 -5.59 -26.16 14.42
C LEU A 318 -6.86 -25.66 13.73
N LYS A 319 -7.55 -24.68 14.32
CA LYS A 319 -8.73 -24.05 13.69
C LYS A 319 -8.42 -23.43 12.34
N PHE A 320 -7.27 -22.78 12.19
CA PHE A 320 -6.83 -22.22 10.91
C PHE A 320 -6.50 -23.33 9.90
N ARG A 321 -5.80 -24.38 10.33
CA ARG A 321 -5.42 -25.54 9.53
C ARG A 321 -6.64 -26.29 8.98
N ASP A 322 -7.71 -26.40 9.77
CA ASP A 322 -8.96 -27.04 9.35
C ASP A 322 -9.66 -26.30 8.20
N LYS A 323 -9.35 -25.00 8.01
CA LYS A 323 -9.87 -24.17 6.89
C LYS A 323 -8.92 -24.14 5.67
N MET A 324 -7.74 -24.77 5.76
CA MET A 324 -6.78 -24.81 4.65
C MET A 324 -7.22 -25.82 3.58
N PRO A 325 -7.19 -25.45 2.29
CA PRO A 325 -7.30 -26.43 1.20
C PRO A 325 -6.12 -27.41 1.24
N GLU A 326 -6.35 -28.67 0.84
CA GLU A 326 -5.26 -29.64 0.72
C GLU A 326 -4.17 -29.15 -0.24
N THR A 327 -4.53 -28.45 -1.32
CA THR A 327 -3.60 -27.95 -2.35
C THR A 327 -2.93 -26.61 -2.01
N SER A 328 -2.58 -26.40 -0.74
CA SER A 328 -1.93 -25.17 -0.28
C SER A 328 -0.45 -25.10 -0.71
N MET A 329 -0.06 -23.97 -1.28
CA MET A 329 1.32 -23.69 -1.71
C MET A 329 2.12 -22.96 -0.64
N ALA A 330 1.46 -22.07 0.08
CA ALA A 330 2.03 -21.33 1.18
C ALA A 330 0.93 -20.93 2.15
N TYR A 331 1.26 -20.80 3.42
CA TYR A 331 0.37 -20.23 4.41
C TYR A 331 1.14 -19.48 5.49
N THR A 332 0.47 -18.53 6.12
CA THR A 332 0.97 -17.79 7.29
C THR A 332 -0.12 -17.77 8.34
N PHE A 333 0.22 -18.20 9.54
CA PHE A 333 -0.57 -18.09 10.76
C PHE A 333 0.05 -17.03 11.66
N VAL A 334 -0.80 -16.21 12.26
CA VAL A 334 -0.44 -15.15 13.20
C VAL A 334 -1.29 -15.31 14.45
N ASN A 335 -0.62 -15.52 15.59
CA ASN A 335 -1.25 -15.56 16.90
C ASN A 335 -1.42 -14.13 17.43
N LEU A 336 -2.61 -13.56 17.24
CA LEU A 336 -2.89 -12.18 17.63
C LEU A 336 -2.99 -12.01 19.15
N GLU A 337 -3.31 -13.06 19.91
CA GLU A 337 -3.30 -13.01 21.38
C GLU A 337 -1.90 -12.69 21.94
N ASN A 338 -0.84 -13.10 21.24
CA ASN A 338 0.54 -12.84 21.66
C ASN A 338 1.07 -11.50 21.11
N ILE A 339 0.61 -11.06 19.93
CA ILE A 339 1.14 -9.88 19.23
C ILE A 339 0.43 -8.57 19.62
N LEU A 340 -0.88 -8.61 19.88
CA LEU A 340 -1.67 -7.40 20.17
C LEU A 340 -1.53 -6.79 21.58
N PRO A 341 -1.09 -7.50 22.65
CA PRO A 341 -1.03 -6.91 23.99
C PRO A 341 -0.27 -5.58 24.12
N PRO A 342 0.89 -5.36 23.47
CA PRO A 342 1.58 -4.06 23.51
C PRO A 342 0.73 -2.92 22.91
N LEU A 343 0.02 -3.20 21.81
CA LEU A 343 -0.90 -2.24 21.19
C LEU A 343 -2.11 -1.98 22.09
N GLU A 344 -2.65 -3.03 22.71
CA GLU A 344 -3.78 -2.91 23.64
C GLU A 344 -3.41 -2.04 24.85
N GLU A 345 -2.22 -2.24 25.43
CA GLU A 345 -1.71 -1.43 26.55
C GLU A 345 -1.65 0.06 26.17
N ASP A 346 -1.18 0.36 24.96
CA ASP A 346 -1.11 1.74 24.47
C ASP A 346 -2.49 2.36 24.24
N LEU A 347 -3.41 1.62 23.61
CA LEU A 347 -4.77 2.11 23.38
C LEU A 347 -5.56 2.25 24.68
N SER A 348 -5.26 1.43 25.70
CA SER A 348 -5.91 1.49 27.02
C SER A 348 -5.68 2.83 27.75
N LYS A 349 -4.59 3.52 27.42
CA LYS A 349 -4.19 4.82 28.01
C LYS A 349 -4.87 6.01 27.32
N GLY A 350 -5.51 5.80 26.17
CA GLY A 350 -6.16 6.84 25.38
C GLY A 350 -7.66 6.94 25.62
N SER A 351 -8.27 7.97 25.05
CA SER A 351 -9.72 8.19 25.06
C SER A 351 -10.52 7.10 24.32
N TRP A 352 -9.84 6.24 23.54
CA TRP A 352 -10.44 5.16 22.77
C TRP A 352 -10.58 3.83 23.54
N ASN A 353 -10.12 3.76 24.78
CA ASN A 353 -9.94 2.49 25.50
C ASN A 353 -11.22 1.67 25.67
N THR A 354 -12.37 2.31 25.90
CA THR A 354 -13.68 1.68 26.11
C THR A 354 -14.18 0.92 24.88
N ILE A 355 -13.74 1.33 23.69
CA ILE A 355 -14.11 0.70 22.41
C ILE A 355 -13.02 -0.25 21.96
N SER A 356 -11.78 0.24 21.88
CA SER A 356 -10.70 -0.44 21.18
C SER A 356 -10.11 -1.61 21.96
N SER A 357 -10.02 -1.54 23.29
CA SER A 357 -9.47 -2.65 24.09
C SER A 357 -10.39 -3.89 24.05
N PRO A 358 -11.72 -3.79 24.30
CA PRO A 358 -12.61 -4.94 24.17
C PRO A 358 -12.64 -5.52 22.76
N ALA A 359 -12.60 -4.67 21.73
CA ALA A 359 -12.52 -5.11 20.35
C ALA A 359 -11.21 -5.87 20.08
N LEU A 360 -10.05 -5.30 20.42
CA LEU A 360 -8.74 -5.93 20.19
C LEU A 360 -8.59 -7.27 20.92
N LYS A 361 -9.10 -7.41 22.15
CA LYS A 361 -9.10 -8.69 22.88
C LYS A 361 -9.85 -9.81 22.20
N ALA A 362 -10.81 -9.47 21.33
CA ALA A 362 -11.56 -10.43 20.57
C ALA A 362 -10.77 -10.98 19.38
N PHE A 363 -9.70 -10.31 18.92
CA PHE A 363 -8.87 -10.81 17.83
C PHE A 363 -7.99 -11.94 18.33
N LYS A 364 -8.23 -13.16 17.86
CA LYS A 364 -7.55 -14.38 18.35
C LYS A 364 -6.39 -14.78 17.45
N SER A 365 -6.66 -14.93 16.17
CA SER A 365 -5.63 -15.27 15.19
C SER A 365 -6.00 -14.74 13.82
N TYR A 366 -4.98 -14.55 12.99
CA TYR A 366 -5.14 -14.25 11.59
C TYR A 366 -4.33 -15.24 10.75
N GLY A 367 -4.93 -15.73 9.68
CA GLY A 367 -4.29 -16.70 8.79
C GLY A 367 -4.45 -16.29 7.34
N ILE A 368 -3.44 -16.51 6.52
CA ILE A 368 -3.49 -16.38 5.06
C ILE A 368 -3.04 -17.69 4.43
N VAL A 369 -3.74 -18.17 3.41
CA VAL A 369 -3.39 -19.36 2.64
C VAL A 369 -3.40 -19.00 1.17
N ILE A 370 -2.34 -19.39 0.47
CA ILE A 370 -2.24 -19.30 -0.99
C ILE A 370 -2.36 -20.72 -1.53
N SER A 371 -3.36 -20.98 -2.34
CA SER A 371 -3.63 -22.27 -2.96
C SER A 371 -3.86 -22.09 -4.46
N SER A 372 -3.72 -23.18 -5.21
CA SER A 372 -4.17 -23.23 -6.59
C SER A 372 -5.27 -24.28 -6.73
N ASN A 373 -6.21 -23.98 -7.60
CA ASN A 373 -7.14 -24.96 -8.16
C ASN A 373 -6.89 -25.02 -9.66
N GLY A 374 -7.36 -26.07 -10.33
CA GLY A 374 -7.23 -26.21 -11.79
C GLY A 374 -7.98 -25.14 -12.63
N GLY A 375 -8.32 -23.99 -12.06
CA GLY A 375 -8.89 -22.83 -12.75
C GLY A 375 -8.23 -21.48 -12.41
N GLY A 376 -7.32 -21.41 -11.42
CA GLY A 376 -6.69 -20.16 -11.01
C GLY A 376 -5.92 -20.19 -9.68
N LEU A 377 -5.47 -19.00 -9.25
CA LEU A 377 -4.85 -18.75 -7.95
C LEU A 377 -5.91 -18.32 -6.95
N LYS A 378 -5.90 -18.89 -5.75
CA LYS A 378 -6.80 -18.52 -4.65
C LYS A 378 -6.00 -18.10 -3.42
N ILE A 379 -6.38 -16.97 -2.84
CA ILE A 379 -5.84 -16.44 -1.58
C ILE A 379 -6.98 -16.38 -0.59
N ASP A 380 -6.93 -17.18 0.45
CA ASP A 380 -7.90 -17.16 1.54
C ASP A 380 -7.27 -16.50 2.77
N SER A 381 -8.03 -15.63 3.44
CA SER A 381 -7.63 -15.01 4.70
C SER A 381 -8.70 -15.21 5.75
N TYR A 382 -8.30 -15.61 6.95
CA TYR A 382 -9.19 -15.95 8.05
C TYR A 382 -8.82 -15.13 9.26
N LEU A 383 -9.72 -14.25 9.67
CA LEU A 383 -9.63 -13.56 10.94
C LEU A 383 -10.54 -14.26 11.95
N HIS A 384 -9.94 -14.95 12.91
CA HIS A 384 -10.67 -15.61 13.99
C HIS A 384 -10.95 -14.61 15.11
N LEU A 385 -12.23 -14.47 15.44
CA LEU A 385 -12.72 -13.58 16.48
C LEU A 385 -13.36 -14.39 17.61
N ASP A 386 -13.25 -13.87 18.83
CA ASP A 386 -13.96 -14.41 19.98
C ASP A 386 -15.45 -14.11 19.87
N LYS A 387 -16.24 -15.12 19.51
CA LYS A 387 -17.70 -15.00 19.45
C LYS A 387 -18.34 -14.70 20.81
N ALA A 388 -17.64 -14.97 21.91
CA ALA A 388 -18.08 -14.62 23.26
C ALA A 388 -17.68 -13.19 23.68
N SER A 389 -17.09 -12.40 22.76
CA SER A 389 -16.72 -11.01 23.05
C SER A 389 -17.94 -10.18 23.41
N GLU A 390 -17.82 -9.43 24.51
CA GLU A 390 -18.81 -8.43 24.91
C GLU A 390 -18.69 -7.11 24.14
N SER A 391 -17.69 -6.98 23.27
CA SER A 391 -17.52 -5.78 22.44
C SER A 391 -18.71 -5.59 21.48
N PRO A 392 -19.43 -4.46 21.55
CA PRO A 392 -20.53 -4.17 20.64
C PRO A 392 -20.09 -4.18 19.17
N ILE A 393 -18.88 -3.67 18.88
CA ILE A 393 -18.31 -3.66 17.53
C ILE A 393 -18.13 -5.09 17.01
N ILE A 394 -17.63 -6.01 17.84
CA ILE A 394 -17.43 -7.41 17.43
C ILE A 394 -18.78 -8.10 17.18
N LYS A 395 -19.78 -7.84 18.03
CA LYS A 395 -21.15 -8.35 17.83
C LYS A 395 -21.77 -7.85 16.52
N ILE A 396 -21.55 -6.57 16.18
CA ILE A 396 -22.02 -5.98 14.91
C ILE A 396 -21.29 -6.61 13.72
N LEU A 397 -19.97 -6.79 13.81
CA LEU A 397 -19.17 -7.41 12.74
C LEU A 397 -19.55 -8.88 12.48
N LEU A 398 -19.91 -9.62 13.53
CA LEU A 398 -20.31 -11.03 13.47
C LEU A 398 -21.82 -11.23 13.18
N ASP A 399 -22.60 -10.17 12.97
CA ASP A 399 -24.01 -10.29 12.60
C ASP A 399 -24.12 -10.93 11.20
N LYS A 400 -24.89 -12.01 11.11
CA LYS A 400 -25.09 -12.79 9.86
C LYS A 400 -26.38 -12.41 9.12
N ASN A 401 -27.23 -11.54 9.68
CA ASN A 401 -28.48 -11.14 9.04
C ASN A 401 -28.24 -10.15 7.89
N LYS A 402 -27.74 -10.65 6.75
CA LYS A 402 -27.38 -9.83 5.58
C LYS A 402 -28.27 -10.16 4.39
N GLU A 403 -28.71 -9.11 3.68
CA GLU A 403 -29.43 -9.29 2.41
C GLU A 403 -28.48 -9.80 1.32
N LYS A 404 -28.97 -10.69 0.45
CA LYS A 404 -28.20 -11.12 -0.73
C LYS A 404 -28.13 -9.98 -1.73
N SER A 405 -26.92 -9.72 -2.24
CA SER A 405 -26.72 -8.70 -3.26
C SER A 405 -27.45 -9.04 -4.56
N GLY A 406 -28.27 -8.09 -5.04
CA GLY A 406 -28.95 -8.14 -6.34
C GLY A 406 -28.52 -7.05 -7.33
N SER A 407 -27.69 -6.09 -6.92
CA SER A 407 -27.26 -4.93 -7.71
C SER A 407 -26.42 -5.29 -8.94
N LEU A 408 -25.69 -6.41 -8.89
CA LEU A 408 -24.85 -6.87 -10.01
C LEU A 408 -25.63 -6.99 -11.32
N LYS A 409 -26.95 -7.25 -11.28
CA LYS A 409 -27.83 -7.29 -12.47
C LYS A 409 -27.94 -5.96 -13.23
N ILE A 410 -27.55 -4.84 -12.60
CA ILE A 410 -27.55 -3.49 -13.17
C ILE A 410 -26.15 -3.12 -13.70
N ILE A 411 -25.11 -3.83 -13.24
CA ILE A 411 -23.71 -3.53 -13.57
C ILE A 411 -23.30 -4.19 -14.90
N PRO A 412 -22.87 -3.42 -15.92
CA PRO A 412 -22.45 -3.93 -17.22
C PRO A 412 -21.24 -4.88 -17.15
N GLU A 413 -21.16 -5.85 -18.07
CA GLU A 413 -20.02 -6.78 -18.21
C GLU A 413 -18.71 -6.07 -18.60
N ASP A 414 -18.76 -4.89 -19.24
CA ASP A 414 -17.59 -4.07 -19.61
C ASP A 414 -17.09 -3.15 -18.47
N SER A 415 -17.51 -3.39 -17.23
CA SER A 415 -16.97 -2.69 -16.07
C SER A 415 -15.51 -3.07 -15.84
N SER A 416 -14.68 -2.11 -15.42
CA SER A 416 -13.25 -2.31 -15.13
C SER A 416 -13.00 -2.60 -13.65
N VAL A 417 -13.78 -2.00 -12.75
CA VAL A 417 -13.70 -2.25 -11.30
C VAL A 417 -15.12 -2.26 -10.74
N ILE A 418 -15.42 -3.18 -9.82
CA ILE A 418 -16.69 -3.24 -9.10
C ILE A 418 -16.40 -3.46 -7.63
N MET A 419 -17.10 -2.74 -6.76
CA MET A 419 -17.16 -3.01 -5.33
C MET A 419 -18.62 -3.07 -4.92
N VAL A 420 -19.00 -4.16 -4.29
CA VAL A 420 -20.34 -4.39 -3.73
C VAL A 420 -20.17 -4.59 -2.24
N SER A 421 -21.00 -3.92 -1.45
CA SER A 421 -21.20 -4.23 -0.04
C SER A 421 -22.67 -4.52 0.19
N SER A 422 -22.97 -5.58 0.93
CA SER A 422 -24.34 -5.92 1.36
C SER A 422 -24.66 -5.39 2.76
N ASP A 423 -23.79 -4.55 3.34
CA ASP A 423 -23.85 -4.22 4.76
C ASP A 423 -23.44 -2.79 5.11
N LEU A 424 -23.88 -1.82 4.31
CA LEU A 424 -23.65 -0.40 4.58
C LEU A 424 -24.20 0.01 5.97
N THR A 425 -25.23 -0.69 6.48
CA THR A 425 -25.79 -0.41 7.81
C THR A 425 -24.84 -0.80 8.95
N VAL A 426 -23.93 -1.76 8.77
CA VAL A 426 -22.91 -2.09 9.78
C VAL A 426 -21.96 -0.92 10.02
N MET A 427 -21.58 -0.16 8.98
CA MET A 427 -20.76 1.05 9.17
C MET A 427 -21.48 2.06 10.05
N TRP A 428 -22.79 2.24 9.82
CA TRP A 428 -23.62 3.13 10.65
C TRP A 428 -23.71 2.67 12.10
N LYS A 429 -24.04 1.40 12.33
CA LYS A 429 -24.13 0.80 13.68
C LYS A 429 -22.80 0.93 14.41
N THR A 430 -21.69 0.62 13.74
CA THR A 430 -20.34 0.77 14.30
C THR A 430 -20.03 2.23 14.63
N GLY A 431 -20.37 3.16 13.72
CA GLY A 431 -20.23 4.59 13.96
C GLY A 431 -21.02 5.07 15.18
N LYS A 432 -22.25 4.56 15.39
CA LYS A 432 -23.06 4.86 16.58
C LYS A 432 -22.41 4.39 17.87
N GLU A 433 -21.89 3.16 17.91
CA GLU A 433 -21.14 2.67 19.08
C GLU A 433 -19.90 3.52 19.36
N ILE A 434 -19.19 3.94 18.31
CA ILE A 434 -18.05 4.85 18.45
C ILE A 434 -18.50 6.18 19.05
N MET A 435 -19.52 6.82 18.47
CA MET A 435 -20.03 8.11 18.95
C MET A 435 -20.51 8.03 20.40
N ALA A 436 -21.17 6.94 20.79
CA ALA A 436 -21.67 6.75 22.15
C ALA A 436 -20.55 6.70 23.21
N ALA A 437 -19.33 6.31 22.84
CA ALA A 437 -18.20 6.35 23.77
C ALA A 437 -17.58 7.75 23.92
N PHE A 438 -17.93 8.71 23.05
CA PHE A 438 -17.39 10.06 23.05
C PHE A 438 -18.51 11.10 23.18
N PRO A 439 -18.86 11.54 24.42
CA PRO A 439 -20.00 12.44 24.66
C PRO A 439 -20.01 13.69 23.78
N ASN A 440 -18.85 14.34 23.59
CA ASN A 440 -18.72 15.54 22.75
C ASN A 440 -19.04 15.28 21.27
N ILE A 441 -18.75 14.08 20.76
CA ILE A 441 -19.05 13.72 19.37
C ILE A 441 -20.54 13.40 19.25
N GLN A 442 -21.09 12.66 20.22
CA GLN A 442 -22.51 12.34 20.28
C GLN A 442 -23.37 13.61 20.32
N GLU A 443 -23.02 14.59 21.15
CA GLU A 443 -23.72 15.87 21.25
C GLU A 443 -23.69 16.65 19.93
N LYS A 444 -22.52 16.73 19.28
CA LYS A 444 -22.37 17.37 17.96
C LYS A 444 -23.21 16.68 16.89
N TYR A 445 -23.25 15.36 16.92
CA TYR A 445 -24.02 14.56 15.97
C TYR A 445 -25.53 14.75 16.17
N GLU A 446 -26.02 14.73 17.40
CA GLU A 446 -27.44 15.00 17.69
C GLU A 446 -27.83 16.44 17.32
N SER A 447 -26.95 17.41 17.56
CA SER A 447 -27.14 18.80 17.12
C SER A 447 -27.23 18.90 15.60
N LEU A 448 -26.35 18.21 14.86
CA LEU A 448 -26.38 18.15 13.40
C LEU A 448 -27.67 17.50 12.88
N LYS A 449 -28.11 16.38 13.47
CA LYS A 449 -29.38 15.73 13.12
C LYS A 449 -30.56 16.68 13.28
N GLN A 450 -30.64 17.37 14.42
CA GLN A 450 -31.71 18.34 14.68
C GLN A 450 -31.67 19.49 13.68
N MET A 451 -30.47 20.00 13.36
CA MET A 451 -30.27 21.04 12.37
C MET A 451 -30.74 20.61 10.98
N VAL A 452 -30.31 19.43 10.50
CA VAL A 452 -30.74 18.88 9.20
C VAL A 452 -32.25 18.72 9.19
N LYS A 453 -32.84 18.15 10.24
CA LYS A 453 -34.29 17.98 10.36
C LYS A 453 -35.03 19.32 10.36
N LEU A 454 -34.49 20.35 11.01
CA LEU A 454 -35.10 21.67 11.04
C LEU A 454 -35.07 22.37 9.68
N PHE A 455 -33.94 22.30 8.96
CA PHE A 455 -33.77 23.03 7.69
C PHE A 455 -34.31 22.28 6.47
N THR A 456 -34.40 20.96 6.52
CA THR A 456 -34.75 20.13 5.35
C THR A 456 -35.97 19.23 5.58
N GLU A 457 -36.50 19.21 6.81
CA GLU A 457 -37.52 18.27 7.28
C GLU A 457 -37.13 16.79 7.14
N LEU A 458 -35.86 16.50 6.85
CA LEU A 458 -35.33 15.15 6.66
C LEU A 458 -34.87 14.57 8.00
N ASP A 459 -35.42 13.42 8.38
CA ASP A 459 -34.94 12.66 9.52
C ASP A 459 -33.91 11.63 9.04
N ILE A 460 -32.62 11.86 9.28
CA ILE A 460 -31.55 11.01 8.72
C ILE A 460 -31.73 9.54 9.12
N GLU A 461 -32.15 9.25 10.35
CA GLU A 461 -32.27 7.87 10.80
C GLU A 461 -33.47 7.18 10.17
N ARG A 462 -34.65 7.81 10.29
CA ARG A 462 -35.90 7.25 9.77
C ARG A 462 -35.95 7.26 8.25
N ASP A 463 -35.63 8.38 7.62
CA ASP A 463 -35.86 8.60 6.20
C ASP A 463 -34.72 8.00 5.34
N ILE A 464 -33.48 7.97 5.82
CA ILE A 464 -32.36 7.38 5.07
C ILE A 464 -32.00 6.00 5.63
N ILE A 465 -31.51 5.93 6.87
CA ILE A 465 -30.84 4.71 7.37
C ILE A 465 -31.80 3.52 7.47
N GLU A 466 -32.99 3.69 8.04
CA GLU A 466 -33.98 2.60 8.19
C GLU A 466 -34.49 2.07 6.84
N ASN A 467 -34.48 2.95 5.82
CA ASN A 467 -34.94 2.67 4.46
C ASN A 467 -33.84 2.17 3.52
N LEU A 468 -32.58 2.11 3.96
CA LEU A 468 -31.54 1.38 3.25
C LEU A 468 -31.74 -0.13 3.45
N SER A 469 -31.57 -0.88 2.36
CA SER A 469 -31.53 -2.35 2.41
C SER A 469 -30.18 -2.84 2.98
N GLY A 470 -29.15 -1.99 2.91
CA GLY A 470 -27.77 -2.30 3.28
C GLY A 470 -26.89 -2.59 2.07
N GLU A 471 -27.51 -2.92 0.92
CA GLU A 471 -26.78 -3.13 -0.32
C GLU A 471 -26.32 -1.80 -0.94
N THR A 472 -25.06 -1.76 -1.36
CA THR A 472 -24.47 -0.69 -2.17
C THR A 472 -23.50 -1.30 -3.17
N SER A 473 -23.48 -0.78 -4.39
CA SER A 473 -22.45 -1.13 -5.36
C SER A 473 -21.90 0.12 -6.02
N ILE A 474 -20.62 0.10 -6.34
CA ILE A 474 -19.98 1.08 -7.21
C ILE A 474 -19.22 0.34 -8.30
N SER A 475 -19.42 0.73 -9.56
CA SER A 475 -18.62 0.25 -10.67
C SER A 475 -17.98 1.40 -11.42
N TYR A 476 -16.77 1.16 -11.92
CA TYR A 476 -16.00 2.07 -12.76
C TYR A 476 -15.74 1.40 -14.10
N THR A 477 -15.90 2.14 -15.19
CA THR A 477 -15.49 1.71 -16.53
C THR A 477 -14.44 2.67 -17.07
N PHE A 478 -13.25 2.15 -17.36
CA PHE A 478 -12.15 2.90 -17.95
C PHE A 478 -12.33 2.94 -19.47
N THR A 479 -13.12 3.91 -19.94
CA THR A 479 -13.36 4.07 -21.36
C THR A 479 -12.08 4.49 -22.10
N PRO A 480 -11.96 4.22 -23.42
CA PRO A 480 -10.83 4.72 -24.21
C PRO A 480 -10.65 6.24 -24.14
N GLU A 481 -11.75 6.99 -23.98
CA GLU A 481 -11.72 8.43 -23.80
C GLU A 481 -11.12 8.81 -22.44
N TYR A 482 -11.59 8.19 -21.34
CA TYR A 482 -11.01 8.36 -20.01
C TYR A 482 -9.51 8.06 -19.99
N MET A 483 -9.09 6.96 -20.61
CA MET A 483 -7.68 6.58 -20.70
C MET A 483 -6.84 7.61 -21.47
N LYS A 484 -7.42 8.23 -22.51
CA LYS A 484 -6.79 9.33 -23.25
C LYS A 484 -6.65 10.59 -22.39
N ASP A 485 -7.68 10.92 -21.61
CA ASP A 485 -7.67 12.11 -20.73
C ASP A 485 -6.67 11.95 -19.59
N ILE A 486 -6.63 10.79 -18.92
CA ILE A 486 -5.63 10.50 -17.87
C ILE A 486 -4.22 10.63 -18.43
N LYS A 487 -3.95 10.02 -19.60
CA LYS A 487 -2.63 10.09 -20.21
C LYS A 487 -2.21 11.55 -20.45
N LYS A 488 -3.12 12.35 -21.00
CA LYS A 488 -2.87 13.77 -21.26
C LYS A 488 -2.69 14.58 -19.97
N MET A 489 -3.50 14.32 -18.95
CA MET A 489 -3.38 14.97 -17.64
C MET A 489 -2.01 14.69 -17.02
N ASN A 490 -1.56 13.43 -17.04
CA ASN A 490 -0.24 13.03 -16.55
C ASN A 490 0.90 13.69 -17.35
N GLU A 491 0.78 13.78 -18.68
CA GLU A 491 1.76 14.50 -19.52
C GLU A 491 1.84 15.99 -19.14
N VAL A 492 0.70 16.63 -18.85
CA VAL A 492 0.67 18.04 -18.47
C VAL A 492 1.20 18.27 -17.05
N GLU A 493 0.82 17.44 -16.07
CA GLU A 493 1.35 17.52 -14.70
C GLU A 493 2.88 17.32 -14.68
N GLN A 494 3.40 16.40 -15.50
CA GLN A 494 4.84 16.24 -15.66
C GLN A 494 5.48 17.49 -16.29
N CYS A 495 4.86 18.08 -17.31
CA CYS A 495 5.32 19.36 -17.85
C CYS A 495 5.30 20.47 -16.79
N GLU A 496 4.24 20.61 -16.00
CA GLU A 496 4.18 21.63 -14.94
C GLU A 496 5.35 21.50 -13.97
N LYS A 497 5.65 20.27 -13.55
CA LYS A 497 6.79 19.99 -12.69
C LYS A 497 8.12 20.33 -13.36
N ASP A 498 8.33 19.92 -14.60
CA ASP A 498 9.57 20.23 -15.34
C ASP A 498 9.74 21.75 -15.51
N LEU A 499 8.65 22.49 -15.79
CA LEU A 499 8.66 23.94 -15.90
C LEU A 499 9.00 24.62 -14.56
N TYR A 500 8.55 24.05 -13.44
CA TYR A 500 8.96 24.50 -12.09
C TYR A 500 10.47 24.42 -11.94
N ASP A 501 11.00 23.21 -12.13
CA ASP A 501 12.40 22.88 -11.87
C ASP A 501 13.31 23.73 -12.76
N ILE A 502 12.96 23.88 -14.05
CA ILE A 502 13.70 24.73 -14.98
C ILE A 502 13.63 26.20 -14.54
N THR A 503 12.48 26.71 -14.11
CA THR A 503 12.35 28.11 -13.69
C THR A 503 13.14 28.40 -12.43
N ASP A 504 13.12 27.51 -11.44
CA ASP A 504 13.93 27.65 -10.22
C ASP A 504 15.43 27.66 -10.58
N SER A 505 15.86 26.77 -11.49
CA SER A 505 17.23 26.76 -12.01
C SER A 505 17.60 28.04 -12.77
N VAL A 506 16.71 28.59 -13.62
CA VAL A 506 16.94 29.88 -14.31
C VAL A 506 17.05 31.01 -13.30
N THR A 507 16.22 31.01 -12.27
CA THR A 507 16.27 32.02 -11.19
C THR A 507 17.61 31.95 -10.43
N GLY A 508 18.10 30.74 -10.13
CA GLY A 508 19.44 30.52 -9.57
C GLY A 508 20.55 31.04 -10.49
N TYR A 509 20.45 30.77 -11.79
CA TYR A 509 21.38 31.27 -12.80
C TYR A 509 21.39 32.80 -12.87
N GLN A 510 20.23 33.46 -12.89
CA GLN A 510 20.12 34.92 -12.91
C GLN A 510 20.81 35.55 -11.70
N LYS A 511 20.59 35.00 -10.49
CA LYS A 511 21.23 35.48 -9.25
C LYS A 511 22.76 35.41 -9.33
N ALA A 512 23.30 34.34 -9.92
CA ALA A 512 24.74 34.15 -10.05
C ALA A 512 25.37 34.99 -11.19
N ASN A 513 24.58 35.40 -12.18
CA ASN A 513 25.06 36.05 -13.41
C ASN A 513 24.46 37.45 -13.64
N SER A 514 24.24 38.21 -12.56
CA SER A 514 23.80 39.61 -12.62
C SER A 514 22.52 39.84 -13.46
N GLY A 515 21.57 38.91 -13.37
CA GLY A 515 20.28 39.00 -14.06
C GLY A 515 20.27 38.49 -15.52
N ALA A 516 21.38 37.94 -16.02
CA ALA A 516 21.41 37.33 -17.35
C ALA A 516 20.47 36.11 -17.44
N ILE A 517 19.68 36.01 -18.52
CA ILE A 517 18.82 34.86 -18.82
C ILE A 517 19.62 33.90 -19.74
N PRO A 518 19.67 32.59 -19.44
CA PRO A 518 20.35 31.61 -20.29
C PRO A 518 19.61 31.42 -21.63
N GLU A 519 20.35 31.10 -22.70
CA GLU A 519 19.77 30.99 -24.05
C GLU A 519 18.95 29.71 -24.24
N LYS A 520 19.31 28.63 -23.52
CA LYS A 520 18.64 27.33 -23.59
C LYS A 520 18.74 26.57 -22.27
N VAL A 521 17.87 25.58 -22.08
CA VAL A 521 17.80 24.78 -20.84
C VAL A 521 19.08 23.99 -20.59
N GLU A 522 19.78 23.58 -21.64
CA GLU A 522 21.06 22.87 -21.54
C GLU A 522 22.15 23.69 -20.82
N ASP A 523 22.08 25.02 -20.87
CA ASP A 523 23.07 25.90 -20.24
C ASP A 523 22.97 25.89 -18.70
N LEU A 524 21.85 25.40 -18.16
CA LEU A 524 21.64 25.24 -16.72
C LEU A 524 22.34 23.98 -16.17
N VAL A 525 22.72 23.05 -17.03
CA VAL A 525 23.28 21.75 -16.62
C VAL A 525 24.82 21.81 -16.60
N PRO A 526 25.49 21.21 -15.60
CA PRO A 526 24.93 20.56 -14.40
C PRO A 526 24.78 21.52 -13.21
N ALA A 527 25.17 22.78 -13.36
CA ALA A 527 25.42 23.69 -12.24
C ALA A 527 24.17 24.13 -11.48
N TYR A 528 23.05 24.28 -12.19
CA TYR A 528 21.76 24.72 -11.65
C TYR A 528 20.65 23.69 -11.83
N LEU A 529 20.86 22.71 -12.73
CA LEU A 529 19.93 21.64 -13.05
C LEU A 529 20.72 20.33 -13.25
N GLU A 530 20.33 19.23 -12.60
CA GLU A 530 21.11 17.97 -12.63
C GLU A 530 21.22 17.39 -14.06
N LYS A 531 20.12 17.46 -14.80
CA LYS A 531 20.00 17.04 -16.21
C LYS A 531 18.80 17.73 -16.84
N VAL A 532 18.81 17.90 -18.15
CA VAL A 532 17.65 18.45 -18.88
C VAL A 532 16.46 17.48 -18.74
N PRO A 533 15.30 17.93 -18.25
CA PRO A 533 14.09 17.13 -18.19
C PRO A 533 13.67 16.68 -19.60
N ARG A 534 13.16 15.45 -19.70
CA ARG A 534 12.70 14.92 -20.98
C ARG A 534 11.27 15.37 -21.22
N ALA A 535 11.08 16.31 -22.12
CA ALA A 535 9.75 16.77 -22.50
C ALA A 535 8.93 15.63 -23.14
N PRO A 536 7.58 15.65 -23.02
CA PRO A 536 6.71 14.65 -23.63
C PRO A 536 6.90 14.54 -25.15
N GLY A 537 6.87 13.30 -25.65
CA GLY A 537 6.97 12.99 -27.09
C GLY A 537 8.35 13.31 -27.69
N LYS A 538 8.37 14.15 -28.73
CA LYS A 538 9.58 14.68 -29.40
C LYS A 538 9.84 16.15 -29.09
N GLY A 539 9.10 16.73 -28.14
CA GLY A 539 9.28 18.13 -27.77
C GLY A 539 10.54 18.39 -26.95
N ASN A 540 10.71 19.66 -26.61
CA ASN A 540 11.76 20.24 -25.79
C ASN A 540 11.16 21.33 -24.90
N TYR A 541 11.93 21.84 -23.95
CA TYR A 541 11.58 23.03 -23.17
C TYR A 541 12.37 24.24 -23.67
N ILE A 542 11.73 25.40 -23.69
CA ILE A 542 12.33 26.67 -24.10
C ILE A 542 12.23 27.70 -22.99
N ILE A 543 13.21 28.60 -22.97
CA ILE A 543 13.25 29.78 -22.10
C ILE A 543 13.08 30.98 -23.01
N VAL A 544 12.12 31.84 -22.70
CA VAL A 544 11.81 33.01 -23.51
C VAL A 544 11.88 34.26 -22.63
N PRO A 545 12.87 35.15 -22.87
CA PRO A 545 12.90 36.46 -22.25
C PRO A 545 11.65 37.28 -22.59
N ILE A 546 11.16 38.06 -21.63
CA ILE A 546 10.02 38.96 -21.85
C ILE A 546 10.54 40.38 -21.98
N ASP A 547 10.26 41.03 -23.11
CA ASP A 547 10.63 42.42 -23.40
C ASP A 547 9.72 43.42 -22.66
N GLU A 548 9.63 43.30 -21.33
CA GLU A 548 8.91 44.22 -20.46
C GLU A 548 9.88 44.86 -19.45
N LYS A 549 9.58 46.08 -18.99
CA LYS A 549 10.38 46.73 -17.95
C LYS A 549 10.28 45.87 -16.68
N PRO A 550 11.39 45.48 -16.05
CA PRO A 550 11.35 44.58 -14.89
C PRO A 550 10.53 45.23 -13.77
N ALA A 551 9.46 44.55 -13.35
CA ALA A 551 8.72 44.91 -12.16
C ALA A 551 9.44 44.39 -10.90
N GLY A 552 10.28 43.34 -11.05
CA GLY A 552 11.14 42.74 -10.01
C GLY A 552 12.64 43.06 -10.12
N GLU A 553 13.47 42.31 -9.37
CA GLU A 553 14.93 42.50 -9.26
C GLU A 553 15.70 42.12 -10.54
N TYR A 554 15.16 41.20 -11.35
CA TYR A 554 15.77 40.72 -12.60
C TYR A 554 14.77 40.76 -13.78
N PRO A 555 15.25 40.74 -15.04
CA PRO A 555 14.38 40.69 -16.22
C PRO A 555 13.45 39.47 -16.20
N PRO A 556 12.16 39.64 -16.52
CA PRO A 556 11.19 38.55 -16.53
C PRO A 556 11.42 37.59 -17.71
N PHE A 557 11.03 36.33 -17.52
CA PHE A 557 11.06 35.29 -18.54
C PHE A 557 9.85 34.36 -18.37
N TYR A 558 9.59 33.53 -19.37
CA TYR A 558 8.76 32.35 -19.19
C TYR A 558 9.45 31.10 -19.71
N VAL A 559 9.11 29.98 -19.10
CA VAL A 559 9.49 28.64 -19.56
C VAL A 559 8.24 27.98 -20.16
N ALA A 560 8.40 27.33 -21.30
CA ALA A 560 7.31 26.66 -21.98
C ALA A 560 7.76 25.37 -22.67
N TYR A 561 6.80 24.48 -22.89
CA TYR A 561 6.96 23.36 -23.82
C TYR A 561 7.01 23.88 -25.27
N SER A 562 7.91 23.33 -26.08
CA SER A 562 8.03 23.57 -27.51
C SER A 562 8.27 22.23 -28.21
N GLY A 563 7.47 21.87 -29.21
CA GLY A 563 7.63 20.57 -29.86
C GLY A 563 6.99 20.48 -31.24
N ASP A 564 6.99 19.27 -31.80
CA ASP A 564 6.46 18.97 -33.15
C ASP A 564 4.92 19.09 -33.26
N LEU A 565 4.24 19.49 -32.18
CA LEU A 565 2.80 19.71 -32.18
C LEU A 565 2.47 21.07 -32.81
N ALA A 566 1.27 21.19 -33.39
CA ALA A 566 0.79 22.49 -33.87
C ALA A 566 0.80 23.51 -32.72
N ILE A 567 1.17 24.77 -32.99
CA ILE A 567 1.21 25.85 -31.99
C ILE A 567 -0.13 25.94 -31.24
N GLU A 568 -1.24 25.82 -31.97
CA GLU A 568 -2.60 25.80 -31.42
C GLU A 568 -2.81 24.65 -30.42
N GLU A 569 -2.19 23.48 -30.63
CA GLU A 569 -2.27 22.33 -29.72
C GLU A 569 -1.39 22.51 -28.49
N ILE A 570 -0.21 23.13 -28.64
CA ILE A 570 0.67 23.51 -27.54
C ILE A 570 -0.02 24.53 -26.64
N GLU A 571 -0.54 25.61 -27.22
CA GLU A 571 -1.25 26.69 -26.51
C GLU A 571 -2.59 26.27 -25.91
N LYS A 572 -3.18 25.19 -26.42
CA LYS A 572 -4.42 24.64 -25.88
C LYS A 572 -4.22 23.72 -24.69
N ASN A 573 -3.08 23.02 -24.63
CA ASN A 573 -2.95 21.84 -23.77
C ASN A 573 -1.76 21.87 -22.83
N TYR A 574 -0.75 22.71 -23.05
CA TYR A 574 0.47 22.72 -22.24
C TYR A 574 0.63 24.03 -21.46
N PRO A 575 1.15 23.98 -20.21
CA PRO A 575 1.32 25.16 -19.39
C PRO A 575 2.51 26.00 -19.85
N ARG A 576 2.49 27.26 -19.43
CA ARG A 576 3.65 28.15 -19.41
C ARG A 576 3.87 28.59 -17.97
N TYR A 577 5.13 28.70 -17.58
CA TYR A 577 5.50 29.28 -16.28
C TYR A 577 6.12 30.64 -16.49
N TYR A 578 5.48 31.69 -15.98
CA TYR A 578 5.98 33.06 -16.01
C TYR A 578 6.70 33.37 -14.69
N SER A 579 7.91 33.92 -14.76
CA SER A 579 8.75 34.19 -13.58
C SER A 579 8.09 35.11 -12.55
N GLU A 580 7.20 36.02 -12.98
CA GLU A 580 6.54 37.00 -12.10
C GLU A 580 5.14 36.58 -11.65
N THR A 581 4.40 35.84 -12.48
CA THR A 581 2.96 35.56 -12.27
C THR A 581 2.65 34.09 -12.05
N GLY A 582 3.65 33.21 -12.16
CA GLY A 582 3.51 31.76 -11.97
C GLY A 582 2.92 31.04 -13.18
N TYR A 583 2.24 29.93 -12.92
CA TYR A 583 1.67 29.07 -13.95
C TYR A 583 0.47 29.68 -14.66
N THR A 584 0.36 29.45 -15.96
CA THR A 584 -0.88 29.61 -16.72
C THR A 584 -1.02 28.51 -17.77
N LEU A 585 -2.22 27.98 -17.93
CA LEU A 585 -2.62 27.13 -19.06
C LEU A 585 -3.10 27.96 -20.26
N GLY A 586 -2.96 29.29 -20.19
CA GLY A 586 -3.50 30.23 -21.16
C GLY A 586 -4.98 30.55 -20.91
N LYS A 587 -5.54 31.43 -21.74
CA LYS A 587 -6.95 31.82 -21.70
C LYS A 587 -7.72 31.21 -22.87
N ASP A 588 -8.95 30.76 -22.64
CA ASP A 588 -9.85 30.31 -23.69
C ASP A 588 -10.31 31.46 -24.61
N GLU A 589 -11.09 31.15 -25.65
CA GLU A 589 -11.63 32.15 -26.59
C GLU A 589 -12.47 33.24 -25.91
N ASP A 590 -12.98 32.97 -24.71
CA ASP A 590 -13.78 33.87 -23.88
C ASP A 590 -12.93 34.65 -22.85
N GLY A 591 -11.61 34.44 -22.82
CA GLY A 591 -10.68 35.12 -21.92
C GLY A 591 -10.59 34.53 -20.50
N ASN A 592 -11.18 33.36 -20.24
CA ASN A 592 -11.11 32.67 -18.95
C ASN A 592 -9.88 31.78 -18.87
N GLU A 593 -9.31 31.57 -17.68
CA GLU A 593 -8.22 30.60 -17.51
C GLU A 593 -8.66 29.20 -17.93
N LYS A 594 -7.86 28.57 -18.81
CA LYS A 594 -8.09 27.20 -19.23
C LYS A 594 -7.83 26.27 -18.04
N SER A 595 -8.61 25.20 -17.96
CA SER A 595 -8.36 24.09 -17.05
C SER A 595 -8.01 22.82 -17.80
N LEU A 596 -7.27 21.94 -17.13
CA LEU A 596 -7.09 20.57 -17.58
C LEU A 596 -8.45 19.88 -17.83
N PRO A 597 -8.54 19.00 -18.85
CA PRO A 597 -9.74 18.22 -19.07
C PRO A 597 -10.00 17.34 -17.85
N LEU A 598 -11.20 17.44 -17.27
CA LEU A 598 -11.60 16.60 -16.16
C LEU A 598 -11.62 15.14 -16.61
N SER A 599 -10.77 14.32 -16.00
CA SER A 599 -10.75 12.89 -16.23
C SER A 599 -11.65 12.18 -15.23
N VAL A 600 -12.86 11.80 -15.67
CA VAL A 600 -13.79 11.01 -14.86
C VAL A 600 -14.10 9.72 -15.60
N PRO A 601 -13.88 8.55 -14.97
CA PRO A 601 -14.35 7.29 -15.55
C PRO A 601 -15.88 7.27 -15.57
N ASP A 602 -16.47 6.38 -16.36
CA ASP A 602 -17.92 6.15 -16.24
C ASP A 602 -18.16 5.43 -14.90
N ILE A 603 -19.00 6.00 -14.05
CA ILE A 603 -19.31 5.46 -12.72
C ILE A 603 -20.79 5.09 -12.66
N ILE A 604 -21.11 3.93 -12.10
CA ILE A 604 -22.46 3.53 -11.73
C ILE A 604 -22.46 3.17 -10.24
N VAL A 605 -23.23 3.91 -9.45
CA VAL A 605 -23.50 3.64 -8.04
C VAL A 605 -24.92 3.12 -7.94
N THR A 606 -25.12 2.03 -7.19
CA THR A 606 -26.46 1.57 -6.82
C THR A 606 -26.58 1.52 -5.31
N LEU A 607 -27.72 1.98 -4.80
CA LEU A 607 -28.07 1.92 -3.38
C LEU A 607 -29.36 1.13 -3.25
N GLY A 608 -29.32 0.00 -2.54
CA GLY A 608 -30.49 -0.81 -2.22
C GLY A 608 -31.39 -0.06 -1.23
N ILE A 609 -32.66 0.07 -1.58
CA ILE A 609 -33.65 0.83 -0.82
C ILE A 609 -34.93 0.02 -0.63
N LYS A 610 -35.54 0.15 0.55
CA LYS A 610 -36.81 -0.50 0.91
C LYS A 610 -38.01 0.32 0.46
N ASP A 611 -37.89 1.64 0.54
CA ASP A 611 -38.90 2.62 0.11
C ASP A 611 -38.22 3.74 -0.69
N LYS A 612 -38.87 4.17 -1.77
CA LYS A 612 -38.39 5.22 -2.67
C LYS A 612 -38.81 6.62 -2.21
N GLU A 613 -39.93 6.75 -1.50
CA GLU A 613 -40.49 8.06 -1.15
C GLU A 613 -39.53 8.93 -0.32
N PRO A 614 -38.85 8.40 0.71
CA PRO A 614 -37.86 9.18 1.46
C PRO A 614 -36.69 9.67 0.58
N PHE A 615 -36.22 8.84 -0.35
CA PHE A 615 -35.14 9.19 -1.25
C PHE A 615 -35.57 10.21 -2.32
N LYS A 616 -36.83 10.22 -2.75
CA LYS A 616 -37.36 11.31 -3.59
C LYS A 616 -37.28 12.66 -2.87
N LYS A 617 -37.58 12.69 -1.56
CA LYS A 617 -37.41 13.90 -0.74
C LYS A 617 -35.94 14.33 -0.71
N VAL A 618 -35.02 13.40 -0.45
CA VAL A 618 -33.57 13.67 -0.47
C VAL A 618 -33.16 14.31 -1.80
N VAL A 619 -33.55 13.71 -2.92
CA VAL A 619 -33.19 14.26 -4.23
C VAL A 619 -33.81 15.65 -4.45
N SER A 620 -35.07 15.85 -4.08
CA SER A 620 -35.73 17.16 -4.21
C SER A 620 -35.03 18.29 -3.44
N LEU A 621 -34.39 17.96 -2.31
CA LEU A 621 -33.58 18.93 -1.56
C LEU A 621 -32.36 19.35 -2.37
N PHE A 622 -31.61 18.39 -2.94
CA PHE A 622 -30.47 18.68 -3.81
C PHE A 622 -30.86 19.55 -5.01
N THR A 623 -32.03 19.29 -5.61
CA THR A 623 -32.50 20.06 -6.76
C THR A 623 -32.89 21.50 -6.40
N ASN A 624 -33.39 21.75 -5.19
CA ASN A 624 -33.79 23.09 -4.75
C ASN A 624 -32.60 24.01 -4.44
N TYR A 625 -31.43 23.46 -4.14
CA TYR A 625 -30.20 24.21 -3.89
C TYR A 625 -29.31 24.36 -5.12
N SER A 626 -29.61 23.68 -6.23
CA SER A 626 -28.87 23.79 -7.49
C SER A 626 -29.58 24.76 -8.45
N THR A 627 -28.85 25.75 -8.98
CA THR A 627 -29.36 26.66 -10.03
C THR A 627 -29.48 26.00 -11.41
N GLU A 628 -29.18 24.70 -11.51
CA GLU A 628 -29.06 23.98 -12.77
C GLU A 628 -30.36 23.28 -13.19
N LEU A 629 -30.63 23.29 -14.50
CA LEU A 629 -31.77 22.59 -15.08
C LEU A 629 -31.56 21.07 -14.98
N LEU A 630 -32.37 20.40 -14.16
CA LEU A 630 -32.56 18.96 -14.30
C LEU A 630 -33.23 18.66 -15.63
N ILE A 631 -32.54 17.87 -16.45
CA ILE A 631 -33.10 17.37 -17.68
C ILE A 631 -33.73 16.02 -17.39
N LYS A 632 -35.06 15.98 -17.40
CA LYS A 632 -35.80 14.73 -17.38
C LYS A 632 -35.71 14.06 -18.74
N SER A 633 -35.16 12.86 -18.75
CA SER A 633 -35.01 12.02 -19.94
C SER A 633 -35.78 10.72 -19.74
N THR A 634 -36.21 10.11 -20.83
CA THR A 634 -36.77 8.76 -20.82
C THR A 634 -36.02 7.91 -21.82
N TYR A 635 -35.50 6.77 -21.38
CA TYR A 635 -34.77 5.82 -22.21
C TYR A 635 -35.33 4.42 -21.97
N ARG A 636 -35.80 3.77 -23.03
CA ARG A 636 -36.42 2.43 -23.00
C ARG A 636 -37.47 2.25 -21.90
N GLY A 637 -38.30 3.29 -21.71
CA GLY A 637 -39.40 3.30 -20.74
C GLY A 637 -38.99 3.53 -19.28
N ILE A 638 -37.71 3.80 -18.99
CA ILE A 638 -37.26 4.22 -17.66
C ILE A 638 -36.93 5.71 -17.72
N SER A 639 -37.55 6.48 -16.81
CA SER A 639 -37.23 7.89 -16.63
C SER A 639 -36.01 8.05 -15.73
N TYR A 640 -35.13 8.99 -16.11
CA TYR A 640 -34.02 9.42 -15.29
C TYR A 640 -33.89 10.93 -15.38
N GLU A 641 -33.30 11.53 -14.36
CA GLU A 641 -33.04 12.96 -14.32
C GLU A 641 -31.54 13.17 -14.23
N GLY A 642 -31.04 14.13 -14.99
CA GLY A 642 -29.62 14.43 -15.06
C GLY A 642 -29.34 15.92 -14.92
N PHE A 643 -28.26 16.23 -14.22
CA PHE A 643 -27.65 17.55 -14.19
C PHE A 643 -26.83 17.68 -15.47
N ASN A 644 -27.29 18.54 -16.39
CA ASN A 644 -26.57 18.82 -17.63
C ASN A 644 -25.80 20.12 -17.48
N ASN A 645 -24.52 19.99 -17.17
CA ASN A 645 -23.71 21.13 -16.84
C ASN A 645 -22.81 21.54 -18.01
N LYS A 646 -23.13 22.67 -18.66
CA LYS A 646 -22.24 23.28 -19.65
C LYS A 646 -21.19 24.22 -19.04
N LYS A 647 -21.35 24.65 -17.76
CA LYS A 647 -20.43 25.53 -17.02
C LYS A 647 -20.65 25.31 -15.50
N ASN A 648 -19.83 24.49 -14.85
CA ASN A 648 -20.02 24.08 -13.46
C ASN A 648 -19.36 25.06 -12.46
N PHE A 649 -19.89 25.13 -11.24
CA PHE A 649 -19.44 25.98 -10.12
C PHE A 649 -18.17 25.44 -9.41
N ILE A 650 -17.74 24.21 -9.74
CA ILE A 650 -16.67 23.47 -9.04
C ILE A 650 -15.56 23.04 -10.01
N THR A 651 -15.88 22.85 -11.29
CA THR A 651 -14.92 22.43 -12.32
C THR A 651 -15.30 23.05 -13.66
N SER A 652 -14.35 23.66 -14.36
CA SER A 652 -14.48 24.24 -15.70
C SER A 652 -14.68 23.22 -16.84
N SER A 653 -15.09 21.99 -16.54
CA SER A 653 -15.35 20.90 -17.49
C SER A 653 -16.76 20.30 -17.34
N PRO A 654 -17.39 19.83 -18.43
CA PRO A 654 -18.73 19.23 -18.39
C PRO A 654 -18.71 17.86 -17.71
N LEU A 655 -19.46 17.72 -16.62
CA LEU A 655 -19.72 16.47 -15.91
C LEU A 655 -21.22 16.20 -15.93
N ASN A 656 -21.63 14.99 -16.31
CA ASN A 656 -23.00 14.55 -16.21
C ASN A 656 -23.17 13.69 -14.95
N VAL A 657 -24.10 14.10 -14.09
CA VAL A 657 -24.58 13.28 -12.98
C VAL A 657 -26.04 12.98 -13.25
N SER A 658 -26.41 11.71 -13.30
CA SER A 658 -27.78 11.28 -13.53
C SER A 658 -28.23 10.34 -12.42
N TYR A 659 -29.53 10.35 -12.10
CA TYR A 659 -30.11 9.40 -11.16
C TYR A 659 -31.43 8.82 -11.67
N SER A 660 -31.74 7.60 -11.24
CA SER A 660 -33.00 6.92 -11.54
C SER A 660 -33.33 5.90 -10.45
N PHE A 661 -34.62 5.60 -10.29
CA PHE A 661 -35.07 4.49 -9.47
C PHE A 661 -35.31 3.27 -10.36
N ILE A 662 -34.40 2.30 -10.30
CA ILE A 662 -34.45 1.06 -11.09
C ILE A 662 -34.70 -0.10 -10.14
N ASP A 663 -35.87 -0.73 -10.24
CA ASP A 663 -36.31 -1.77 -9.30
C ASP A 663 -36.26 -1.26 -7.84
N ASN A 664 -35.64 -1.97 -6.91
CA ASN A 664 -35.44 -1.54 -5.52
C ASN A 664 -34.11 -0.78 -5.30
N TYR A 665 -33.57 -0.15 -6.35
CA TYR A 665 -32.31 0.59 -6.28
C TYR A 665 -32.50 2.06 -6.65
N LEU A 666 -31.85 2.93 -5.89
CA LEU A 666 -31.47 4.26 -6.35
C LEU A 666 -30.15 4.12 -7.12
N VAL A 667 -30.19 4.34 -8.43
CA VAL A 667 -29.04 4.28 -9.31
C VAL A 667 -28.57 5.70 -9.59
N ILE A 668 -27.30 5.99 -9.32
CA ILE A 668 -26.65 7.27 -9.58
C ILE A 668 -25.48 7.00 -10.52
N THR A 669 -25.34 7.78 -11.59
CA THR A 669 -24.25 7.60 -12.54
C THR A 669 -23.50 8.89 -12.77
N LEU A 670 -22.19 8.80 -12.95
CA LEU A 670 -21.32 9.91 -13.30
C LEU A 670 -20.56 9.59 -14.59
N GLY A 671 -20.34 10.60 -15.43
CA GLY A 671 -19.49 10.49 -16.61
C GLY A 671 -19.55 11.75 -17.47
N LYS A 672 -18.80 11.77 -18.57
CA LYS A 672 -18.81 12.92 -19.51
C LYS A 672 -20.14 13.10 -20.25
N THR A 673 -20.93 12.03 -20.34
CA THR A 673 -22.22 12.00 -21.05
C THR A 673 -23.26 11.25 -20.22
N LYS A 674 -24.52 11.23 -20.67
CA LYS A 674 -25.60 10.44 -20.05
C LYS A 674 -25.51 8.93 -20.32
N LYS A 675 -24.54 8.47 -21.12
CA LYS A 675 -24.38 7.05 -21.51
C LYS A 675 -24.25 6.08 -20.32
N PRO A 676 -23.61 6.41 -19.19
CA PRO A 676 -23.54 5.52 -18.04
C PRO A 676 -24.93 5.10 -17.51
N MET A 677 -25.87 6.06 -17.42
CA MET A 677 -27.27 5.76 -17.04
C MET A 677 -27.97 4.88 -18.07
N GLU A 678 -27.78 5.16 -19.37
CA GLU A 678 -28.36 4.37 -20.45
C GLU A 678 -27.80 2.93 -20.45
N LYS A 679 -26.50 2.75 -20.17
CA LYS A 679 -25.87 1.44 -19.97
C LYS A 679 -26.46 0.70 -18.76
N ALA A 680 -26.64 1.36 -17.63
CA ALA A 680 -27.25 0.76 -16.44
C ALA A 680 -28.68 0.25 -16.74
N ILE A 681 -29.47 1.07 -17.45
CA ILE A 681 -30.83 0.73 -17.91
C ILE A 681 -30.78 -0.46 -18.89
N ASP A 682 -29.86 -0.44 -19.85
CA ASP A 682 -29.73 -1.51 -20.84
C ASP A 682 -29.32 -2.85 -20.23
N THR A 683 -28.40 -2.82 -19.27
CA THR A 683 -28.01 -4.01 -18.52
C THR A 683 -29.18 -4.55 -17.69
N PHE A 684 -29.88 -3.69 -16.94
CA PHE A 684 -31.05 -4.11 -16.16
C PHE A 684 -32.16 -4.72 -17.02
N LYS A 685 -32.38 -4.17 -18.23
CA LYS A 685 -33.37 -4.68 -19.19
C LYS A 685 -32.90 -5.92 -19.96
N GLY A 686 -31.65 -6.36 -19.79
CA GLY A 686 -31.07 -7.51 -20.49
C GLY A 686 -30.66 -7.25 -21.94
N ASN A 687 -30.55 -5.98 -22.34
CA ASN A 687 -30.09 -5.59 -23.68
C ASN A 687 -28.56 -5.66 -23.81
N ILE A 688 -27.86 -5.50 -22.70
CA ILE A 688 -26.43 -5.73 -22.54
C ILE A 688 -26.25 -6.76 -21.42
N LYS A 689 -25.21 -7.59 -21.51
CA LYS A 689 -24.90 -8.56 -20.46
C LYS A 689 -24.46 -7.85 -19.19
N SER A 690 -25.03 -8.29 -18.07
CA SER A 690 -24.50 -7.97 -16.74
C SER A 690 -23.23 -8.79 -16.47
N ILE A 691 -22.33 -8.23 -15.64
CA ILE A 691 -21.13 -8.92 -15.15
C ILE A 691 -21.43 -10.29 -14.53
N GLN A 692 -22.60 -10.47 -13.91
CA GLN A 692 -23.03 -11.73 -13.28
C GLN A 692 -23.21 -12.88 -14.29
N HIS A 693 -23.30 -12.55 -15.59
CA HIS A 693 -23.41 -13.53 -16.67
C HIS A 693 -22.08 -13.85 -17.35
N SER A 694 -21.00 -13.16 -16.97
CA SER A 694 -19.66 -13.43 -17.49
C SER A 694 -19.18 -14.84 -17.09
N ARG A 695 -18.30 -15.42 -17.92
CA ARG A 695 -17.68 -16.72 -17.63
C ARG A 695 -16.88 -16.66 -16.33
N ASP A 696 -16.06 -15.61 -16.18
CA ASP A 696 -15.16 -15.44 -15.05
C ASP A 696 -15.90 -15.27 -13.74
N TYR A 697 -17.03 -14.54 -13.74
CA TYR A 697 -17.90 -14.47 -12.57
C TYR A 697 -18.36 -15.86 -12.12
N LYS A 698 -18.86 -16.69 -13.05
CA LYS A 698 -19.32 -18.05 -12.70
C LYS A 698 -18.22 -18.94 -12.15
N ILE A 699 -17.01 -18.83 -12.72
CA ILE A 699 -15.84 -19.56 -12.21
C ILE A 699 -15.49 -19.04 -10.81
N ALA A 700 -15.39 -17.73 -10.63
CA ALA A 700 -15.03 -17.10 -9.36
C ALA A 700 -16.02 -17.40 -8.25
N MET A 701 -17.34 -17.29 -8.50
CA MET A 701 -18.38 -17.59 -7.51
C MET A 701 -18.40 -19.06 -7.05
N ASN A 702 -17.86 -19.98 -7.86
CA ASN A 702 -17.68 -21.38 -7.43
C ASN A 702 -16.43 -21.58 -6.56
N GLN A 703 -15.50 -20.62 -6.56
CA GLN A 703 -14.24 -20.71 -5.81
C GLN A 703 -14.26 -19.88 -4.52
N ILE A 704 -15.03 -18.80 -4.48
CA ILE A 704 -15.11 -17.92 -3.32
C ILE A 704 -16.36 -18.22 -2.48
N SER A 705 -16.27 -18.04 -1.17
CA SER A 705 -17.45 -18.20 -0.30
C SER A 705 -18.50 -17.13 -0.61
N THR A 706 -19.77 -17.54 -0.63
CA THR A 706 -20.93 -16.66 -0.86
C THR A 706 -21.97 -16.74 0.26
N GLU A 707 -21.71 -17.54 1.29
CA GLU A 707 -22.57 -17.66 2.46
C GLU A 707 -22.28 -16.49 3.42
N ASN A 708 -23.31 -15.79 3.91
CA ASN A 708 -23.18 -14.60 4.78
C ASN A 708 -22.21 -13.53 4.21
N LEU A 709 -22.25 -13.38 2.89
CA LEU A 709 -21.45 -12.44 2.11
C LEU A 709 -21.69 -11.00 2.58
N THR A 710 -20.61 -10.27 2.87
CA THR A 710 -20.62 -8.85 3.26
C THR A 710 -20.24 -7.91 2.11
N GLY A 711 -19.53 -8.46 1.12
CA GLY A 711 -19.11 -7.71 -0.04
C GLY A 711 -18.37 -8.57 -1.06
N VAL A 712 -18.40 -8.11 -2.30
CA VAL A 712 -17.68 -8.69 -3.44
C VAL A 712 -16.95 -7.56 -4.14
N SER A 713 -15.71 -7.79 -4.56
CA SER A 713 -15.03 -6.88 -5.46
C SER A 713 -14.56 -7.61 -6.71
N PHE A 714 -14.44 -6.84 -7.79
CA PHE A 714 -13.95 -7.28 -9.07
C PHE A 714 -13.01 -6.23 -9.66
N MET A 715 -11.97 -6.71 -10.32
CA MET A 715 -11.05 -5.89 -11.08
C MET A 715 -10.71 -6.58 -12.40
N ASN A 716 -10.91 -5.89 -13.51
CA ASN A 716 -10.41 -6.29 -14.82
C ASN A 716 -8.92 -5.95 -14.87
N LEU A 717 -8.08 -6.98 -14.83
CA LEU A 717 -6.63 -6.80 -14.71
C LEU A 717 -6.03 -6.14 -15.95
N LYS A 718 -6.59 -6.41 -17.15
CA LYS A 718 -6.14 -5.77 -18.39
C LYS A 718 -6.33 -4.25 -18.35
N ASP A 719 -7.51 -3.80 -17.93
CA ASP A 719 -7.83 -2.37 -17.87
C ASP A 719 -6.97 -1.67 -16.79
N THR A 720 -6.86 -2.27 -15.60
CA THR A 720 -6.06 -1.69 -14.51
C THR A 720 -4.56 -1.70 -14.79
N THR A 721 -4.03 -2.75 -15.42
CA THR A 721 -2.63 -2.78 -15.86
C THR A 721 -2.36 -1.69 -16.89
N GLY A 722 -3.30 -1.46 -17.82
CA GLY A 722 -3.23 -0.33 -18.75
C GLY A 722 -3.07 1.00 -18.04
N LEU A 723 -3.84 1.22 -16.97
CA LEU A 723 -3.77 2.44 -16.14
C LEU A 723 -2.45 2.56 -15.37
N VAL A 724 -2.01 1.50 -14.69
CA VAL A 724 -0.75 1.50 -13.93
C VAL A 724 0.45 1.78 -14.83
N LEU A 725 0.49 1.18 -16.01
CA LEU A 725 1.57 1.39 -16.98
C LEU A 725 1.64 2.83 -17.46
N MET A 726 0.53 3.57 -17.54
CA MET A 726 0.55 4.99 -17.90
C MET A 726 1.27 5.85 -16.86
N PHE A 727 1.12 5.54 -15.57
CA PHE A 727 1.76 6.30 -14.49
C PHE A 727 3.21 5.91 -14.22
N GLN A 728 3.65 4.75 -14.69
CA GLN A 728 4.97 4.18 -14.35
C GLN A 728 5.85 3.86 -15.57
N GLU A 729 5.46 4.28 -16.79
CA GLU A 729 6.16 3.94 -18.03
C GLU A 729 7.67 4.25 -17.97
N ASP A 730 8.04 5.40 -17.41
CA ASP A 730 9.44 5.81 -17.27
C ASP A 730 10.22 5.02 -16.21
N GLN A 731 9.55 4.52 -15.16
CA GLN A 731 10.17 3.68 -14.13
C GLN A 731 10.29 2.22 -14.58
N LEU A 732 9.44 1.78 -15.50
CA LEU A 732 9.32 0.40 -15.98
C LEU A 732 9.99 0.17 -17.34
N LYS A 733 10.97 1.00 -17.73
CA LYS A 733 11.68 0.92 -19.02
C LYS A 733 12.16 -0.50 -19.33
N GLY A 734 11.66 -1.04 -20.45
CA GLY A 734 11.97 -2.41 -20.92
C GLY A 734 11.13 -3.53 -20.29
N GLN A 735 10.21 -3.22 -19.37
CA GLN A 735 9.32 -4.19 -18.72
C GLN A 735 7.85 -4.04 -19.13
N VAL A 736 7.46 -2.92 -19.76
CA VAL A 736 6.08 -2.62 -20.17
C VAL A 736 5.46 -3.75 -21.00
N ASP A 737 6.17 -4.24 -22.03
CA ASP A 737 5.64 -5.31 -22.89
C ASP A 737 5.50 -6.63 -22.13
N LYS A 738 6.43 -6.94 -21.20
CA LYS A 738 6.34 -8.12 -20.33
C LYS A 738 5.16 -8.03 -19.36
N ILE A 739 4.89 -6.86 -18.80
CA ILE A 739 3.75 -6.63 -17.89
C ILE A 739 2.44 -6.76 -18.68
N LYS A 740 2.38 -6.22 -19.91
CA LYS A 740 1.21 -6.40 -20.80
C LYS A 740 1.00 -7.87 -21.15
N GLU A 741 2.06 -8.59 -21.51
CA GLU A 741 2.02 -10.03 -21.77
C GLU A 741 1.54 -10.79 -20.53
N PHE A 742 2.10 -10.50 -19.35
CA PHE A 742 1.71 -11.10 -18.08
C PHE A 742 0.22 -10.86 -17.77
N SER A 743 -0.24 -9.62 -17.92
CA SER A 743 -1.66 -9.27 -17.74
C SER A 743 -2.58 -9.95 -18.75
N GLY A 744 -2.06 -10.43 -19.88
CA GLY A 744 -2.83 -11.25 -20.82
C GLY A 744 -3.18 -12.65 -20.29
N TYR A 745 -2.38 -13.18 -19.36
CA TYR A 745 -2.63 -14.48 -18.72
C TYR A 745 -3.62 -14.39 -17.54
N LEU A 746 -3.84 -13.20 -16.99
CA LEU A 746 -4.76 -12.97 -15.88
C LEU A 746 -5.96 -12.16 -16.39
N THR A 747 -7.16 -12.73 -16.37
CA THR A 747 -8.32 -12.03 -16.93
C THR A 747 -8.89 -11.02 -15.95
N SER A 748 -9.06 -11.43 -14.70
CA SER A 748 -9.69 -10.64 -13.65
C SER A 748 -9.20 -11.05 -12.27
N LEU A 749 -9.51 -10.21 -11.28
CA LEU A 749 -9.39 -10.52 -9.86
C LEU A 749 -10.78 -10.39 -9.25
N TRP A 750 -11.21 -11.42 -8.55
CA TRP A 750 -12.46 -11.44 -7.79
C TRP A 750 -12.14 -11.59 -6.32
N SER A 751 -12.81 -10.86 -5.45
CA SER A 751 -12.74 -11.12 -4.01
C SER A 751 -14.10 -11.11 -3.34
N SER A 752 -14.22 -11.85 -2.26
CA SER A 752 -15.37 -11.81 -1.35
C SER A 752 -14.91 -11.70 0.09
N THR A 753 -15.78 -11.16 0.93
CA THR A 753 -15.67 -11.22 2.39
C THR A 753 -16.97 -11.75 2.96
N CYS A 754 -16.88 -12.70 3.88
CA CYS A 754 -18.00 -13.40 4.50
C CYS A 754 -17.85 -13.41 6.01
N VAL A 755 -18.98 -13.40 6.72
CA VAL A 755 -19.02 -13.58 8.18
C VAL A 755 -19.29 -15.04 8.52
N GLU A 756 -18.37 -15.63 9.28
CA GLU A 756 -18.48 -16.98 9.80
C GLU A 756 -18.89 -16.96 11.28
N GLU A 757 -19.14 -18.13 11.88
CA GLU A 757 -19.54 -18.19 13.29
C GLU A 757 -18.44 -17.68 14.24
N ASP A 758 -17.19 -17.94 13.88
CA ASP A 758 -16.01 -17.64 14.69
C ASP A 758 -15.10 -16.60 14.03
N GLY A 759 -15.60 -15.78 13.10
CA GLY A 759 -14.74 -14.79 12.47
C GLY A 759 -15.17 -14.25 11.12
N ILE A 760 -14.19 -13.73 10.39
CA ILE A 760 -14.33 -13.19 9.04
C ILE A 760 -13.44 -13.99 8.10
N HIS A 761 -13.99 -14.43 6.99
CA HIS A 761 -13.26 -15.10 5.90
C HIS A 761 -13.30 -14.22 4.66
N SER A 762 -12.13 -13.88 4.11
CA SER A 762 -12.04 -13.23 2.80
C SER A 762 -11.30 -14.11 1.81
N SER A 763 -11.88 -14.29 0.63
CA SER A 763 -11.28 -15.04 -0.48
C SER A 763 -10.97 -14.08 -1.61
N THR A 764 -9.81 -14.23 -2.24
CA THR A 764 -9.47 -13.62 -3.53
C THR A 764 -9.17 -14.73 -4.54
N PHE A 765 -9.74 -14.66 -5.73
CA PHE A 765 -9.54 -15.61 -6.80
C PHE A 765 -9.12 -14.88 -8.08
N ILE A 766 -8.02 -15.34 -8.66
CA ILE A 766 -7.47 -14.84 -9.91
C ILE A 766 -7.57 -15.97 -10.94
N PRO A 767 -8.60 -15.98 -11.82
CA PRO A 767 -8.70 -16.92 -12.92
C PRO A 767 -7.48 -16.84 -13.84
N LEU A 768 -6.97 -18.00 -14.23
CA LEU A 768 -5.94 -18.12 -15.25
C LEU A 768 -6.59 -18.27 -16.63
N ASN A 769 -6.09 -17.50 -17.60
CA ASN A 769 -6.52 -17.61 -18.98
C ASN A 769 -5.78 -18.77 -19.66
N TYR A 770 -6.47 -19.90 -19.86
CA TYR A 770 -5.93 -21.01 -20.63
C TYR A 770 -6.05 -20.69 -22.11
N TYR A 771 -4.96 -20.20 -22.70
CA TYR A 771 -4.77 -20.21 -24.15
C TYR A 771 -3.52 -21.00 -24.51
#